data_AF-A0A8J9ZF79-F1
#
_entry.id   AF-A0A8J9ZF79-F1
#
_cell.length_a   1.000
_cell.length_b   1.000
_cell.length_c   1.000
_cell.angle_alpha   90.00
_cell.angle_beta   90.00
_cell.angle_gamma   90.00
#
_symmetry.space_group_name_H-M   'P 1'
#
loop_
_entity.id
_entity.type
_entity.pdbx_description
1 polymer ?
#
loop_
_entity_poly.entity_id
_entity_poly.type
_entity_poly.pdbx_seq_one_letter_code
_entity_poly.pdbx_strand_id
1 'polypeptide(L)'
;MSGGFKSYVNMNEVEKTEPESQKKDVKKIANEVFGGPMEPKLLPGELVIAEGHNVLKFNSTDDFNHGVSGALFCTNFKISFVTANRSSYDLGELRQRNQLLSEHDIALTCVEAVYQVWNGKKKRLPPGSNIQGRVGILEIHCKDFRILPFSFKFTPKEAERNVVNAILHHAFPTSLDLLFAFEYNPGKNLRIGIADTPEFRAVKDWERELSRVHPSGWRVSFANTNFKMSDTLPEQFIVPSSLSDHDLNNSSPHFVDGRVPLWSWSHQNGSSLVRMVELRSDTTQTQYLEREGLDSMLRAIESTHPERTKASVIDLARLCPSPKYIQVAYYKLRDLCMPAGAEDFWAADQKWYSLLDGTKWLQCVSACLSVSSAVAERIAGSRQTVVLREYDGRDLSCVVASVVQLILDCHTRTLVGFQALVQREWVVCGHRFTDRLHHVHAKDKDNEESPVFLLFLDCVWQLLQQFPSCFEFTETYLTTLWDSARVPLFATFLFNSERDRYVACMDAKRDKNDNTSPTLMPVWDWSLQFSDQDRLLFNNPLYGGKLAEYFPEHPSNGPTVVPPNPTNTLGSFKSRNKWKSKKKKQAGASAQVLFTTPSTPSFNGPLFPINIGAGLKLWTQCYMRWIPWAHTVGGGPPSEYFHQCLLVDELHILNMKIHSLEMSKPDEHNTSRESGMFFTFESPRGFDANDSLTSAFPYSPIGSMDRKSIVGTPLFSFLRRMSVSSYNGAAANGDD
;
A
#
# COMPACT_ATOMS: atom_id res chain seq x y z
N MET A 1 37.75 26.23 -29.02
CA MET A 1 36.64 27.21 -28.98
C MET A 1 35.63 26.70 -27.97
N SER A 2 35.65 27.30 -26.78
CA SER A 2 34.91 26.91 -25.58
C SER A 2 33.47 27.45 -25.64
N GLY A 3 32.48 26.56 -25.71
CA GLY A 3 31.06 26.91 -25.55
C GLY A 3 30.75 27.14 -24.07
N GLY A 4 30.53 28.40 -23.68
CA GLY A 4 30.24 28.79 -22.31
C GLY A 4 28.84 28.37 -21.86
N PHE A 5 28.80 27.67 -20.73
CA PHE A 5 27.61 27.38 -19.93
C PHE A 5 27.01 28.68 -19.40
N LYS A 6 25.75 28.99 -19.73
CA LYS A 6 25.02 30.13 -19.14
C LYS A 6 24.21 29.67 -17.94
N SER A 7 24.71 30.00 -16.75
CA SER A 7 24.01 29.94 -15.47
C SER A 7 22.99 31.10 -15.40
N TYR A 8 21.71 30.80 -15.17
CA TYR A 8 20.67 31.80 -14.93
C TYR A 8 20.53 32.04 -13.42
N VAL A 9 21.45 32.80 -12.84
CA VAL A 9 21.38 33.26 -11.44
C VAL A 9 20.98 34.74 -11.44
N ASN A 10 19.99 35.07 -10.61
CA ASN A 10 19.48 36.41 -10.29
C ASN A 10 18.75 37.20 -11.39
N MET A 11 17.41 37.23 -11.32
CA MET A 11 16.62 38.36 -11.80
C MET A 11 15.40 38.61 -10.91
N ASN A 12 15.64 39.16 -9.72
CA ASN A 12 14.60 39.79 -8.88
C ASN A 12 14.63 41.33 -8.94
N GLU A 13 15.40 41.94 -9.85
CA GLU A 13 15.44 43.41 -10.01
C GLU A 13 15.53 43.87 -11.47
N VAL A 14 14.63 43.45 -12.37
CA VAL A 14 14.45 44.16 -13.66
C VAL A 14 12.98 44.12 -14.12
N GLU A 15 12.04 44.56 -13.29
CA GLU A 15 10.76 45.09 -13.79
C GLU A 15 10.90 46.60 -13.98
N LYS A 16 11.70 47.00 -14.99
CA LYS A 16 11.57 48.28 -15.69
C LYS A 16 12.43 48.24 -16.95
N THR A 17 11.73 48.41 -18.07
CA THR A 17 12.24 48.71 -19.42
C THR A 17 13.17 47.69 -20.08
N GLU A 18 12.59 46.76 -20.87
CA GLU A 18 13.33 46.09 -21.96
C GLU A 18 12.62 46.25 -23.31
N PRO A 19 13.37 46.46 -24.42
CA PRO A 19 12.85 46.80 -25.74
C PRO A 19 12.21 45.61 -26.49
N GLU A 20 11.27 45.90 -27.40
CA GLU A 20 10.46 44.92 -28.14
C GLU A 20 11.26 43.93 -29.04
N SER A 21 12.54 44.20 -29.34
CA SER A 21 13.39 43.33 -30.14
C SER A 21 13.78 42.03 -29.40
N GLN A 22 14.10 42.10 -28.10
CA GLN A 22 14.48 40.92 -27.31
C GLN A 22 13.31 39.95 -27.07
N LYS A 23 12.06 40.45 -27.04
CA LYS A 23 10.85 39.60 -26.97
C LYS A 23 10.64 38.75 -28.23
N LYS A 24 11.09 39.23 -29.39
CA LYS A 24 11.03 38.48 -30.66
C LYS A 24 12.09 37.37 -30.70
N ASP A 25 13.29 37.64 -30.20
CA ASP A 25 14.37 36.64 -30.15
C ASP A 25 14.10 35.53 -29.14
N VAL A 26 13.49 35.82 -27.99
CA VAL A 26 13.05 34.79 -27.01
C VAL A 26 11.92 33.92 -27.58
N LYS A 27 10.97 34.50 -28.31
CA LYS A 27 9.92 33.71 -29.02
C LYS A 27 10.48 32.85 -30.14
N LYS A 28 11.55 33.30 -30.80
CA LYS A 28 12.21 32.57 -31.87
C LYS A 28 13.04 31.40 -31.33
N ILE A 29 13.79 31.62 -30.24
CA ILE A 29 14.53 30.57 -29.51
C ILE A 29 13.58 29.54 -28.90
N ALA A 30 12.43 29.97 -28.36
CA ALA A 30 11.35 29.07 -27.96
C ALA A 30 10.94 28.16 -29.14
N ASN A 31 10.49 28.75 -30.25
CA ASN A 31 10.03 27.96 -31.39
C ASN A 31 11.10 27.03 -32.01
N GLU A 32 12.39 27.39 -31.94
CA GLU A 32 13.50 26.56 -32.42
C GLU A 32 13.84 25.37 -31.49
N VAL A 33 13.58 25.48 -30.18
CA VAL A 33 13.77 24.38 -29.20
C VAL A 33 12.56 23.43 -29.17
N PHE A 34 11.37 23.91 -29.51
CA PHE A 34 10.09 23.19 -29.40
C PHE A 34 9.64 22.45 -30.68
N GLY A 35 10.54 22.19 -31.63
CA GLY A 35 10.24 21.81 -33.03
C GLY A 35 9.65 20.42 -33.33
N GLY A 36 9.14 19.67 -32.35
CA GLY A 36 8.40 18.42 -32.58
C GLY A 36 7.00 18.46 -31.98
N PRO A 37 5.99 17.77 -32.56
CA PRO A 37 4.65 17.72 -31.97
C PRO A 37 4.74 17.05 -30.57
N MET A 38 4.46 17.84 -29.54
CA MET A 38 4.39 17.40 -28.14
C MET A 38 2.97 16.90 -27.87
N GLU A 39 2.64 15.69 -28.30
CA GLU A 39 1.32 15.10 -28.10
C GLU A 39 1.33 14.11 -26.92
N PRO A 40 0.28 14.09 -26.08
CA PRO A 40 0.17 13.13 -24.99
C PRO A 40 -0.17 11.73 -25.52
N LYS A 41 0.23 10.70 -24.78
CA LYS A 41 -0.22 9.32 -25.05
C LYS A 41 -1.68 9.18 -24.63
N LEU A 42 -2.59 9.12 -25.60
CA LEU A 42 -4.03 8.96 -25.38
C LEU A 42 -4.44 7.48 -25.38
N LEU A 43 -5.30 7.12 -24.44
CA LEU A 43 -5.97 5.82 -24.38
C LEU A 43 -7.22 5.79 -25.28
N PRO A 44 -7.72 4.60 -25.65
CA PRO A 44 -8.98 4.47 -26.35
C PRO A 44 -10.16 5.11 -25.58
N GLY A 45 -10.82 6.08 -26.20
CA GLY A 45 -11.89 6.88 -25.58
C GLY A 45 -11.38 8.14 -24.85
N GLU A 46 -10.07 8.32 -24.73
CA GLU A 46 -9.48 9.50 -24.09
C GLU A 46 -9.47 10.71 -25.05
N LEU A 47 -9.91 11.86 -24.56
CA LEU A 47 -10.06 13.10 -25.31
C LEU A 47 -9.31 14.25 -24.62
N VAL A 48 -8.59 15.04 -25.41
CA VAL A 48 -7.96 16.28 -24.92
C VAL A 48 -9.04 17.35 -24.74
N ILE A 49 -9.17 17.86 -23.52
CA ILE A 49 -10.13 18.90 -23.14
C ILE A 49 -9.49 20.28 -23.27
N ALA A 50 -8.26 20.42 -22.80
CA ALA A 50 -7.50 21.67 -22.88
C ALA A 50 -6.00 21.39 -22.97
N GLU A 51 -5.28 22.30 -23.62
CA GLU A 51 -3.84 22.23 -23.81
C GLU A 51 -3.15 23.58 -23.57
N GLY A 52 -1.93 23.51 -23.06
CA GLY A 52 -1.08 24.66 -22.80
C GLY A 52 0.37 24.34 -23.15
N HIS A 53 0.88 24.95 -24.21
CA HIS A 53 2.28 24.82 -24.60
C HIS A 53 3.18 25.81 -23.85
N ASN A 54 4.50 25.55 -23.90
CA ASN A 54 5.54 26.38 -23.27
C ASN A 54 5.35 26.51 -21.75
N VAL A 55 4.92 25.43 -21.10
CA VAL A 55 4.76 25.33 -19.66
C VAL A 55 6.09 24.88 -19.05
N LEU A 56 6.43 25.44 -17.90
CA LEU A 56 7.57 24.98 -17.09
C LEU A 56 7.04 24.15 -15.92
N LYS A 57 7.51 22.91 -15.78
CA LYS A 57 7.33 22.09 -14.59
C LYS A 57 8.56 22.22 -13.70
N PHE A 58 8.38 22.52 -12.43
CA PHE A 58 9.48 22.56 -11.46
C PHE A 58 9.47 21.31 -10.58
N ASN A 59 10.60 21.04 -9.96
CA ASN A 59 10.64 20.12 -8.84
C ASN A 59 9.97 20.79 -7.63
N SER A 60 9.21 20.04 -6.84
CA SER A 60 8.53 20.59 -5.65
C SER A 60 9.51 21.12 -4.59
N THR A 61 10.74 20.67 -4.66
CA THR A 61 11.78 20.84 -3.66
C THR A 61 12.78 21.94 -3.96
N ASP A 62 12.77 22.45 -5.20
CA ASP A 62 13.73 23.44 -5.68
C ASP A 62 13.09 24.84 -5.66
N ASP A 63 13.91 25.88 -5.56
CA ASP A 63 13.48 27.30 -5.49
C ASP A 63 12.89 27.86 -6.81
N PHE A 64 12.24 27.02 -7.61
CA PHE A 64 11.74 27.33 -8.96
C PHE A 64 12.81 27.84 -9.94
N ASN A 65 14.09 27.58 -9.67
CA ASN A 65 15.21 28.06 -10.47
C ASN A 65 15.52 27.16 -11.67
N HIS A 66 15.24 25.86 -11.57
CA HIS A 66 15.45 24.87 -12.63
C HIS A 66 14.13 24.17 -12.96
N GLY A 67 13.57 24.42 -14.14
CA GLY A 67 12.32 23.85 -14.59
C GLY A 67 12.47 23.08 -15.90
N VAL A 68 11.75 21.97 -16.04
CA VAL A 68 11.64 21.21 -17.29
C VAL A 68 10.56 21.88 -18.14
N SER A 69 10.91 22.24 -19.38
CA SER A 69 9.94 22.81 -20.32
C SER A 69 9.18 21.72 -21.07
N GLY A 70 7.90 21.97 -21.36
CA GLY A 70 7.02 21.05 -22.05
C GLY A 70 5.64 21.62 -22.36
N ALA A 71 4.70 20.74 -22.63
CA ALA A 71 3.28 21.05 -22.84
C ALA A 71 2.42 20.32 -21.80
N LEU A 72 1.43 21.02 -21.25
CA LEU A 72 0.49 20.50 -20.26
C LEU A 72 -0.88 20.30 -20.90
N PHE A 73 -1.43 19.11 -20.72
CA PHE A 73 -2.73 18.70 -21.24
C PHE A 73 -3.64 18.30 -20.09
N CYS A 74 -4.91 18.68 -20.20
CA CYS A 74 -5.99 18.12 -19.40
C CYS A 74 -6.87 17.29 -20.34
N THR A 75 -7.00 16.00 -20.06
CA THR A 75 -7.90 15.08 -20.77
C THR A 75 -9.11 14.77 -19.89
N ASN A 76 -10.04 13.95 -20.39
CA ASN A 76 -11.12 13.35 -19.59
C ASN A 76 -10.64 12.27 -18.59
N PHE A 77 -9.35 11.89 -18.62
CA PHE A 77 -8.78 10.85 -17.75
C PHE A 77 -7.67 11.37 -16.82
N LYS A 78 -6.79 12.21 -17.35
CA LYS A 78 -5.52 12.58 -16.68
C LYS A 78 -5.08 13.99 -17.01
N ILE A 79 -4.16 14.48 -16.18
CA ILE A 79 -3.31 15.63 -16.48
C ILE A 79 -2.00 15.05 -17.01
N SER A 80 -1.62 15.41 -18.24
CA SER A 80 -0.42 14.91 -18.90
C SER A 80 0.57 16.04 -19.16
N PHE A 81 1.83 15.85 -18.76
CA PHE A 81 2.90 16.81 -19.04
C PHE A 81 3.96 16.17 -19.94
N VAL A 82 4.02 16.62 -21.19
CA VAL A 82 4.94 16.11 -22.21
C VAL A 82 6.17 17.01 -22.26
N THR A 83 7.35 16.46 -22.00
CA THR A 83 8.61 17.23 -21.96
C THR A 83 9.09 17.60 -23.37
N ALA A 84 9.65 18.79 -23.52
CA ALA A 84 10.29 19.24 -24.76
C ALA A 84 11.67 18.59 -24.95
N ASN A 85 12.36 18.31 -23.84
CA ASN A 85 13.66 17.64 -23.87
C ASN A 85 13.44 16.13 -23.92
N ARG A 86 13.45 15.56 -25.13
CA ARG A 86 13.64 14.12 -25.34
C ARG A 86 15.11 13.78 -25.09
N SER A 87 15.63 14.04 -23.89
CA SER A 87 17.01 13.67 -23.59
C SER A 87 17.12 12.15 -23.71
N SER A 88 18.03 11.70 -24.58
CA SER A 88 18.29 10.33 -25.02
C SER A 88 18.86 9.39 -23.95
N TYR A 89 18.71 9.73 -22.66
CA TYR A 89 19.06 8.86 -21.55
C TYR A 89 17.84 8.03 -21.21
N ASP A 90 17.64 6.98 -22.01
CA ASP A 90 16.64 5.95 -21.78
C ASP A 90 17.09 5.09 -20.59
N LEU A 91 17.10 5.66 -19.38
CA LEU A 91 17.29 4.95 -18.10
C LEU A 91 16.13 3.98 -17.83
N GLY A 92 15.15 3.88 -18.73
CA GLY A 92 13.93 3.15 -18.48
C GLY A 92 13.99 1.66 -18.74
N GLU A 93 15.18 1.08 -18.90
CA GLU A 93 15.38 -0.35 -18.64
C GLU A 93 15.39 -0.67 -17.13
N LEU A 94 15.66 0.31 -16.26
CA LEU A 94 15.80 0.11 -14.82
C LEU A 94 14.54 0.45 -14.00
N ARG A 95 13.45 0.93 -14.60
CA ARG A 95 12.27 1.41 -13.84
C ARG A 95 10.98 0.77 -14.30
N GLN A 96 10.07 0.63 -13.34
CA GLN A 96 8.72 0.15 -13.60
C GLN A 96 7.95 1.18 -14.42
N ARG A 97 7.47 0.79 -15.60
CA ARG A 97 6.73 1.69 -16.50
C ARG A 97 5.25 1.35 -16.53
N ASN A 98 4.41 2.33 -16.21
CA ASN A 98 2.98 2.20 -16.37
C ASN A 98 2.58 2.46 -17.84
N GLN A 99 1.80 1.57 -18.44
CA GLN A 99 1.35 1.68 -19.82
C GLN A 99 0.18 2.67 -19.99
N LEU A 100 -0.57 2.98 -18.94
CA LEU A 100 -1.70 3.92 -18.95
C LEU A 100 -1.27 5.37 -18.68
N LEU A 101 -0.35 5.53 -17.73
CA LEU A 101 0.16 6.82 -17.27
C LEU A 101 1.65 6.95 -17.59
N SER A 102 2.02 7.99 -18.34
CA SER A 102 3.42 8.35 -18.59
C SER A 102 4.09 8.88 -17.31
N GLU A 103 5.42 9.05 -17.33
CA GLU A 103 6.21 9.43 -16.15
C GLU A 103 5.71 10.68 -15.40
N HIS A 104 5.14 11.65 -16.12
CA HIS A 104 4.65 12.90 -15.54
C HIS A 104 3.12 13.01 -15.54
N ASP A 105 2.44 11.94 -15.90
CA ASP A 105 0.99 11.90 -15.92
C ASP A 105 0.44 11.65 -14.52
N ILE A 106 -0.71 12.27 -14.22
CA ILE A 106 -1.52 11.99 -13.03
C ILE A 106 -2.97 11.78 -13.45
N ALA A 107 -3.62 10.74 -12.92
CA ALA A 107 -5.06 10.58 -13.10
C ALA A 107 -5.80 11.77 -12.45
N LEU A 108 -6.90 12.20 -13.07
CA LEU A 108 -7.68 13.35 -12.58
C LEU A 108 -8.17 13.18 -11.14
N THR A 109 -8.65 11.98 -10.79
CA THR A 109 -9.10 11.64 -9.42
C THR A 109 -7.98 11.57 -8.38
N CYS A 110 -6.71 11.60 -8.83
CA CYS A 110 -5.55 11.70 -7.95
C CYS A 110 -5.33 13.15 -7.48
N VAL A 111 -5.91 14.14 -8.14
CA VAL A 111 -5.83 15.54 -7.71
C VAL A 111 -6.63 15.71 -6.42
N GLU A 112 -5.97 16.20 -5.39
CA GLU A 112 -6.58 16.50 -4.09
C GLU A 112 -6.96 17.98 -3.99
N ALA A 113 -6.02 18.85 -4.35
CA ALA A 113 -6.18 20.28 -4.24
C ALA A 113 -5.30 20.99 -5.26
N VAL A 114 -5.80 22.14 -5.70
CA VAL A 114 -5.10 23.00 -6.65
C VAL A 114 -4.87 24.35 -5.99
N TYR A 115 -3.63 24.82 -6.03
CA TYR A 115 -3.23 26.09 -5.44
C TYR A 115 -2.67 27.03 -6.50
N GLN A 116 -3.01 28.30 -6.35
CA GLN A 116 -2.33 29.40 -7.00
C GLN A 116 -1.24 29.92 -6.05
N VAL A 117 0.00 30.00 -6.52
CA VAL A 117 1.13 30.56 -5.77
C VAL A 117 1.61 31.84 -6.44
N TRP A 118 1.57 32.94 -5.68
CA TRP A 118 2.01 34.25 -6.11
C TRP A 118 2.86 34.92 -5.02
N ASN A 119 4.11 35.30 -5.35
CA ASN A 119 5.05 35.91 -4.41
C ASN A 119 5.15 35.16 -3.06
N GLY A 120 5.24 33.82 -3.10
CA GLY A 120 5.31 32.96 -1.92
C GLY A 120 3.98 32.76 -1.18
N LYS A 121 2.89 33.46 -1.53
CA LYS A 121 1.57 33.25 -0.94
C LYS A 121 0.80 32.19 -1.71
N LYS A 122 0.38 31.14 -1.01
CA LYS A 122 -0.46 30.06 -1.56
C LYS A 122 -1.94 30.37 -1.33
N LYS A 123 -2.76 30.30 -2.39
CA LYS A 123 -4.22 30.44 -2.36
C LYS A 123 -4.85 29.20 -2.97
N ARG A 124 -5.71 28.50 -2.21
CA ARG A 124 -6.46 27.35 -2.74
C ARG A 124 -7.47 27.81 -3.78
N LEU A 125 -7.53 27.11 -4.91
CA LEU A 125 -8.51 27.29 -5.96
C LEU A 125 -9.65 26.28 -5.75
N PRO A 126 -10.90 26.73 -5.52
CA PRO A 126 -12.02 25.81 -5.33
C PRO A 126 -12.33 25.02 -6.62
N PRO A 127 -12.79 23.76 -6.52
CA PRO A 127 -13.33 23.01 -7.65
C PRO A 127 -14.43 23.80 -8.40
N GLY A 128 -14.43 23.71 -9.73
CA GLY A 128 -15.36 24.41 -10.61
C GLY A 128 -15.21 25.94 -10.66
N SER A 129 -14.22 26.54 -10.00
CA SER A 129 -13.99 27.98 -10.07
C SER A 129 -13.39 28.42 -11.42
N ASN A 130 -13.74 29.63 -11.87
CA ASN A 130 -13.23 30.21 -13.10
C ASN A 130 -12.17 31.28 -12.81
N ILE A 131 -10.99 31.09 -13.38
CA ILE A 131 -9.88 32.03 -13.23
C ILE A 131 -9.99 33.15 -14.27
N GLN A 132 -9.87 34.40 -13.82
CA GLN A 132 -9.97 35.58 -14.68
C GLN A 132 -8.60 36.22 -15.03
N GLY A 133 -7.55 35.89 -14.27
CA GLY A 133 -6.21 36.47 -14.41
C GLY A 133 -5.10 35.44 -14.59
N ARG A 134 -3.84 35.88 -14.52
CA ARG A 134 -2.69 34.96 -14.50
C ARG A 134 -2.58 34.27 -13.14
N VAL A 135 -2.25 32.98 -13.18
CA VAL A 135 -2.05 32.15 -11.99
C VAL A 135 -0.65 32.37 -11.42
N GLY A 136 0.37 32.57 -12.28
CA GLY A 136 1.77 32.65 -11.88
C GLY A 136 2.38 31.26 -11.78
N ILE A 137 2.21 30.60 -10.64
CA ILE A 137 2.53 29.18 -10.43
C ILE A 137 1.25 28.44 -10.00
N LEU A 138 0.92 27.36 -10.71
CA LEU A 138 -0.13 26.42 -10.37
C LEU A 138 0.50 25.22 -9.66
N GLU A 139 0.17 25.00 -8.40
CA GLU A 139 0.66 23.88 -7.61
C GLU A 139 -0.45 22.85 -7.42
N ILE A 140 -0.28 21.66 -7.99
CA ILE A 140 -1.25 20.56 -7.90
C ILE A 140 -0.78 19.60 -6.81
N HIS A 141 -1.60 19.44 -5.78
CA HIS A 141 -1.38 18.48 -4.70
C HIS A 141 -2.13 17.19 -5.04
N CYS A 142 -1.46 16.06 -4.94
CA CYS A 142 -2.00 14.77 -5.32
C CYS A 142 -2.20 13.87 -4.08
N LYS A 143 -3.20 12.98 -4.15
CA LYS A 143 -3.52 11.97 -3.13
C LYS A 143 -2.42 10.92 -2.93
N ASP A 144 -1.44 10.88 -3.83
CA ASP A 144 -0.29 9.97 -3.82
C ASP A 144 1.01 10.64 -3.37
N PHE A 145 0.93 11.74 -2.62
CA PHE A 145 2.04 12.51 -2.05
C PHE A 145 2.86 13.34 -3.06
N ARG A 146 2.46 13.41 -4.34
CA ARG A 146 3.09 14.32 -5.31
C ARG A 146 2.62 15.76 -5.15
N ILE A 147 3.57 16.70 -5.27
CA ILE A 147 3.30 18.12 -5.48
C ILE A 147 3.88 18.48 -6.85
N LEU A 148 3.04 18.99 -7.75
CA LEU A 148 3.42 19.32 -9.12
C LEU A 148 3.24 20.83 -9.38
N PRO A 149 4.32 21.62 -9.28
CA PRO A 149 4.31 23.04 -9.61
C PRO A 149 4.53 23.28 -11.11
N PHE A 150 3.63 24.04 -11.72
CA PHE A 150 3.67 24.46 -13.12
C PHE A 150 3.66 25.99 -13.23
N SER A 151 4.52 26.57 -14.08
CA SER A 151 4.43 27.97 -14.47
C SER A 151 4.04 28.13 -15.93
N PHE A 152 3.09 29.04 -16.14
CA PHE A 152 2.57 29.47 -17.43
C PHE A 152 3.21 30.76 -17.93
N LYS A 153 4.41 31.13 -17.43
CA LYS A 153 5.10 32.41 -17.76
C LYS A 153 5.14 32.66 -19.27
N PHE A 154 5.44 31.62 -20.05
CA PHE A 154 5.58 31.65 -21.52
C PHE A 154 4.36 31.14 -22.29
N THR A 155 3.28 30.78 -21.60
CA THR A 155 2.02 30.31 -22.20
C THR A 155 1.08 31.50 -22.47
N PRO A 156 0.33 31.50 -23.60
CA PRO A 156 -0.73 32.48 -23.83
C PRO A 156 -1.77 32.48 -22.71
N LYS A 157 -2.28 33.67 -22.33
CA LYS A 157 -3.23 33.81 -21.21
C LYS A 157 -4.50 33.00 -21.39
N GLU A 158 -4.99 32.88 -22.62
CA GLU A 158 -6.21 32.11 -22.93
C GLU A 158 -5.99 30.61 -22.71
N ALA A 159 -4.86 30.06 -23.18
CA ALA A 159 -4.49 28.66 -23.00
C ALA A 159 -4.26 28.32 -21.52
N GLU A 160 -3.54 29.17 -20.77
CA GLU A 160 -3.38 29.06 -19.32
C GLU A 160 -4.76 28.96 -18.63
N ARG A 161 -5.66 29.90 -18.91
CA ARG A 161 -7.00 29.92 -18.32
C ARG A 161 -7.78 28.64 -18.65
N ASN A 162 -7.76 28.21 -19.92
CA ASN A 162 -8.50 27.04 -20.36
C ASN A 162 -8.01 25.77 -19.68
N VAL A 163 -6.69 25.56 -19.59
CA VAL A 163 -6.09 24.39 -18.92
C VAL A 163 -6.45 24.38 -17.44
N VAL A 164 -6.28 25.50 -16.73
CA VAL A 164 -6.54 25.51 -15.29
C VAL A 164 -8.03 25.35 -14.99
N ASN A 165 -8.92 26.00 -15.74
CA ASN A 165 -10.35 25.80 -15.58
C ASN A 165 -10.78 24.36 -15.92
N ALA A 166 -10.18 23.73 -16.94
CA ALA A 166 -10.44 22.33 -17.27
C ALA A 166 -10.02 21.40 -16.13
N ILE A 167 -8.83 21.62 -15.54
CA ILE A 167 -8.38 20.85 -14.36
C ILE A 167 -9.36 21.03 -13.20
N LEU A 168 -9.75 22.27 -12.87
CA LEU A 168 -10.68 22.55 -11.77
C LEU A 168 -12.09 21.97 -11.99
N HIS A 169 -12.50 21.74 -13.24
CA HIS A 169 -13.78 21.16 -13.58
C HIS A 169 -13.76 19.63 -13.62
N HIS A 170 -12.75 19.02 -14.26
CA HIS A 170 -12.71 17.59 -14.54
C HIS A 170 -12.01 16.76 -13.46
N ALA A 171 -11.16 17.37 -12.61
CA ALA A 171 -10.49 16.66 -11.53
C ALA A 171 -11.42 16.22 -10.39
N PHE A 172 -12.61 16.84 -10.27
CA PHE A 172 -13.54 16.66 -9.16
C PHE A 172 -14.93 16.20 -9.65
N PRO A 173 -15.04 14.97 -10.20
CA PRO A 173 -16.30 14.47 -10.76
C PRO A 173 -17.39 14.35 -9.69
N THR A 174 -18.62 14.74 -10.02
CA THR A 174 -19.77 14.75 -9.10
C THR A 174 -20.66 13.52 -9.20
N SER A 175 -20.46 12.68 -10.22
CA SER A 175 -21.14 11.39 -10.41
C SER A 175 -20.19 10.34 -10.99
N LEU A 176 -20.56 9.06 -10.87
CA LEU A 176 -19.79 7.93 -11.39
C LEU A 176 -19.66 7.97 -12.92
N ASP A 177 -20.70 8.41 -13.64
CA ASP A 177 -20.73 8.41 -15.11
C ASP A 177 -19.69 9.36 -15.73
N LEU A 178 -19.17 10.30 -14.93
CA LEU A 178 -18.09 11.21 -15.34
C LEU A 178 -16.70 10.59 -15.23
N LEU A 179 -16.59 9.36 -14.69
CA LEU A 179 -15.32 8.66 -14.59
C LEU A 179 -14.94 8.00 -15.92
N PHE A 180 -13.64 8.06 -16.24
CA PHE A 180 -13.10 7.54 -17.48
C PHE A 180 -13.39 6.04 -17.71
N ALA A 181 -13.60 5.25 -16.65
CA ALA A 181 -13.96 3.83 -16.74
C ALA A 181 -15.14 3.52 -17.68
N PHE A 182 -16.12 4.43 -17.82
CA PHE A 182 -17.31 4.23 -18.67
C PHE A 182 -17.10 4.59 -20.15
N GLU A 183 -16.03 5.34 -20.44
CA GLU A 183 -15.63 5.76 -21.79
C GLU A 183 -14.49 4.89 -22.35
N TYR A 184 -13.69 4.29 -21.47
CA TYR A 184 -12.58 3.42 -21.86
C TYR A 184 -13.07 2.20 -22.66
N ASN A 185 -12.56 2.07 -23.88
CA ASN A 185 -12.88 0.94 -24.75
C ASN A 185 -11.58 0.34 -25.32
N PRO A 186 -10.98 -0.65 -24.64
CA PRO A 186 -9.66 -1.14 -25.01
C PRO A 186 -9.65 -1.95 -26.33
N GLY A 187 -10.81 -2.12 -26.98
CA GLY A 187 -10.96 -2.79 -28.27
C GLY A 187 -11.10 -4.31 -28.14
N LYS A 188 -11.85 -4.93 -29.06
CA LYS A 188 -12.20 -6.37 -29.04
C LYS A 188 -11.03 -7.35 -29.24
N ASN A 189 -9.82 -6.85 -29.54
CA ASN A 189 -8.65 -7.65 -29.91
C ASN A 189 -7.65 -7.87 -28.77
N LEU A 190 -7.85 -7.27 -27.60
CA LEU A 190 -7.11 -7.72 -26.43
C LEU A 190 -7.62 -9.11 -26.11
N ARG A 191 -6.75 -10.10 -26.27
CA ARG A 191 -6.88 -11.36 -25.53
C ARG A 191 -6.86 -10.94 -24.08
N ILE A 192 -8.03 -10.68 -23.50
CA ILE A 192 -8.20 -10.52 -22.07
C ILE A 192 -7.62 -11.82 -21.51
N GLY A 193 -6.39 -11.75 -21.02
CA GLY A 193 -5.83 -12.84 -20.25
C GLY A 193 -6.82 -13.00 -19.12
N ILE A 194 -7.54 -14.13 -19.08
CA ILE A 194 -8.47 -14.40 -17.99
C ILE A 194 -7.61 -14.28 -16.75
N ALA A 195 -7.80 -13.23 -15.95
CA ALA A 195 -7.09 -13.09 -14.70
C ALA A 195 -7.39 -14.37 -13.92
N ASP A 196 -6.36 -15.08 -13.48
CA ASP A 196 -6.52 -16.32 -12.70
C ASP A 196 -7.25 -16.07 -11.36
N THR A 197 -7.42 -14.80 -11.00
CA THR A 197 -8.14 -14.32 -9.82
C THR A 197 -9.65 -14.59 -9.91
N PRO A 198 -10.25 -15.31 -8.95
CA PRO A 198 -11.70 -15.45 -8.87
C PRO A 198 -12.36 -14.12 -8.55
N GLU A 199 -13.42 -13.77 -9.30
CA GLU A 199 -14.16 -12.52 -9.09
C GLU A 199 -15.22 -12.61 -7.99
N PHE A 200 -15.59 -13.82 -7.55
CA PHE A 200 -16.64 -14.11 -6.57
C PHE A 200 -18.04 -13.64 -6.97
N ARG A 201 -18.25 -13.44 -8.27
CA ARG A 201 -19.57 -13.14 -8.88
C ARG A 201 -20.29 -14.39 -9.37
N ALA A 202 -19.57 -15.51 -9.47
CA ALA A 202 -20.13 -16.80 -9.81
C ALA A 202 -20.17 -17.71 -8.58
N VAL A 203 -21.23 -18.50 -8.46
CA VAL A 203 -21.39 -19.52 -7.40
C VAL A 203 -20.18 -20.43 -7.28
N LYS A 204 -19.58 -20.81 -8.42
CA LYS A 204 -18.42 -21.70 -8.50
C LYS A 204 -17.19 -21.17 -7.76
N ASP A 205 -17.04 -19.86 -7.65
CA ASP A 205 -15.92 -19.25 -6.92
C ASP A 205 -16.09 -19.48 -5.41
N TRP A 206 -17.31 -19.31 -4.91
CA TRP A 206 -17.67 -19.60 -3.52
C TRP A 206 -17.57 -21.09 -3.18
N GLU A 207 -18.04 -21.96 -4.08
CA GLU A 207 -17.91 -23.42 -3.94
C GLU A 207 -16.44 -23.87 -3.95
N ARG A 208 -15.62 -23.28 -4.82
CA ARG A 208 -14.17 -23.55 -4.87
C ARG A 208 -13.49 -23.13 -3.58
N GLU A 209 -13.84 -21.98 -3.04
CA GLU A 209 -13.25 -21.48 -1.79
C GLU A 209 -13.67 -22.34 -0.58
N LEU A 210 -14.94 -22.77 -0.51
CA LEU A 210 -15.38 -23.77 0.46
C LEU A 210 -14.63 -25.09 0.30
N SER A 211 -14.46 -25.55 -0.94
CA SER A 211 -13.73 -26.78 -1.26
C SER A 211 -12.22 -26.63 -1.06
N ARG A 212 -11.68 -25.43 -0.90
CA ARG A 212 -10.26 -25.23 -0.58
C ARG A 212 -10.05 -25.43 0.92
N VAL A 213 -10.87 -24.75 1.72
CA VAL A 213 -10.79 -24.74 3.17
C VAL A 213 -11.37 -26.02 3.80
N HIS A 214 -12.32 -26.67 3.11
CA HIS A 214 -13.10 -27.84 3.57
C HIS A 214 -13.72 -27.66 4.97
N PRO A 215 -14.47 -26.58 5.23
CA PRO A 215 -15.05 -26.36 6.55
C PRO A 215 -16.27 -27.26 6.80
N SER A 216 -16.48 -27.69 8.05
CA SER A 216 -17.68 -28.43 8.45
C SER A 216 -18.87 -27.51 8.70
N GLY A 217 -20.04 -27.85 8.17
CA GLY A 217 -21.30 -27.17 8.53
C GLY A 217 -21.53 -25.81 7.86
N TRP A 218 -20.93 -25.55 6.70
CA TRP A 218 -21.13 -24.32 5.92
C TRP A 218 -21.68 -24.63 4.51
N ARG A 219 -22.48 -23.71 3.95
CA ARG A 219 -23.06 -23.82 2.61
C ARG A 219 -23.07 -22.47 1.89
N VAL A 220 -23.12 -22.49 0.56
CA VAL A 220 -23.44 -21.31 -0.24
C VAL A 220 -24.94 -21.01 -0.14
N SER A 221 -25.27 -19.75 0.06
CA SER A 221 -26.64 -19.22 0.17
C SER A 221 -27.02 -18.45 -1.09
N PHE A 222 -28.30 -18.56 -1.48
CA PHE A 222 -28.90 -17.81 -2.57
C PHE A 222 -29.92 -16.78 -2.06
N ALA A 223 -29.98 -16.57 -0.74
CA ALA A 223 -30.96 -15.69 -0.11
C ALA A 223 -30.94 -14.26 -0.65
N ASN A 224 -29.78 -13.77 -1.12
CA ASN A 224 -29.61 -12.42 -1.65
C ASN A 224 -29.58 -12.34 -3.19
N THR A 225 -30.09 -13.34 -3.91
CA THR A 225 -30.18 -13.29 -5.37
C THR A 225 -30.95 -12.05 -5.83
N ASN A 226 -30.43 -11.31 -6.82
CA ASN A 226 -30.94 -10.00 -7.25
C ASN A 226 -30.96 -8.92 -6.13
N PHE A 227 -30.10 -9.04 -5.12
CA PHE A 227 -29.97 -8.09 -4.02
C PHE A 227 -31.28 -7.81 -3.26
N LYS A 228 -32.16 -8.83 -3.15
CA LYS A 228 -33.48 -8.70 -2.50
C LYS A 228 -33.41 -8.61 -0.97
N MET A 229 -32.39 -9.21 -0.37
CA MET A 229 -32.23 -9.29 1.09
C MET A 229 -31.39 -8.12 1.62
N SER A 230 -30.31 -7.78 0.92
CA SER A 230 -29.40 -6.68 1.25
C SER A 230 -28.77 -6.14 -0.05
N ASP A 231 -28.76 -4.83 -0.18
CA ASP A 231 -28.12 -4.11 -1.28
C ASP A 231 -26.59 -4.05 -1.17
N THR A 232 -26.05 -4.29 0.02
CA THR A 232 -24.62 -4.18 0.30
C THR A 232 -23.92 -5.55 0.37
N LEU A 233 -24.65 -6.65 0.47
CA LEU A 233 -24.10 -8.00 0.38
C LEU A 233 -24.01 -8.47 -1.09
N PRO A 234 -23.11 -9.42 -1.40
CA PRO A 234 -23.13 -10.08 -2.70
C PRO A 234 -24.38 -10.94 -2.89
N GLU A 235 -24.66 -11.33 -4.14
CA GLU A 235 -25.83 -12.17 -4.44
C GLU A 235 -25.73 -13.56 -3.80
N GLN A 236 -24.52 -14.12 -3.78
CA GLN A 236 -24.20 -15.37 -3.11
C GLN A 236 -23.11 -15.15 -2.07
N PHE A 237 -23.24 -15.86 -0.96
CA PHE A 237 -22.33 -15.81 0.17
C PHE A 237 -22.47 -17.07 1.01
N ILE A 238 -21.56 -17.27 1.98
CA ILE A 238 -21.49 -18.51 2.75
C ILE A 238 -22.09 -18.31 4.15
N VAL A 239 -22.88 -19.30 4.58
CA VAL A 239 -23.64 -19.33 5.84
C VAL A 239 -23.61 -20.72 6.49
N PRO A 240 -23.94 -20.84 7.79
CA PRO A 240 -24.12 -22.15 8.42
C PRO A 240 -25.15 -23.02 7.69
N SER A 241 -24.84 -24.30 7.49
CA SER A 241 -25.71 -25.24 6.78
C SER A 241 -27.00 -25.55 7.52
N SER A 242 -27.06 -25.28 8.82
CA SER A 242 -28.27 -25.42 9.65
C SER A 242 -29.33 -24.35 9.39
N LEU A 243 -28.96 -23.23 8.74
CA LEU A 243 -29.88 -22.15 8.40
C LEU A 243 -30.39 -22.33 6.97
N SER A 244 -31.68 -22.16 6.75
CA SER A 244 -32.28 -22.07 5.42
C SER A 244 -32.25 -20.63 4.88
N ASP A 245 -32.43 -20.46 3.57
CA ASP A 245 -32.53 -19.11 2.98
C ASP A 245 -33.76 -18.36 3.50
N HIS A 246 -34.79 -19.07 3.95
CA HIS A 246 -35.95 -18.47 4.61
C HIS A 246 -35.59 -17.90 5.99
N ASP A 247 -34.81 -18.63 6.79
CA ASP A 247 -34.37 -18.18 8.11
C ASP A 247 -33.50 -16.91 8.01
N LEU A 248 -32.64 -16.84 6.98
CA LEU A 248 -31.83 -15.66 6.68
C LEU A 248 -32.71 -14.45 6.33
N ASN A 249 -33.70 -14.64 5.46
CA ASN A 249 -34.62 -13.56 5.05
C ASN A 249 -35.50 -13.08 6.21
N ASN A 250 -35.91 -13.97 7.12
CA ASN A 250 -36.67 -13.57 8.31
C ASN A 250 -35.80 -12.78 9.30
N SER A 251 -34.50 -13.07 9.35
CA SER A 251 -33.59 -12.50 10.33
C SER A 251 -32.88 -11.24 9.83
N SER A 252 -32.68 -11.08 8.52
CA SER A 252 -31.97 -9.94 7.93
C SER A 252 -32.50 -8.57 8.36
N PRO A 253 -33.82 -8.33 8.55
CA PRO A 253 -34.31 -7.03 8.98
C PRO A 253 -33.79 -6.58 10.35
N HIS A 254 -33.34 -7.50 11.20
CA HIS A 254 -32.77 -7.20 12.51
C HIS A 254 -31.33 -6.68 12.43
N PHE A 255 -30.65 -6.83 11.28
CA PHE A 255 -29.28 -6.40 11.08
C PHE A 255 -29.22 -5.07 10.32
N VAL A 256 -28.24 -4.22 10.64
CA VAL A 256 -27.98 -3.00 9.87
C VAL A 256 -27.76 -3.38 8.39
N ASP A 257 -28.40 -2.63 7.48
CA ASP A 257 -28.39 -2.89 6.02
C ASP A 257 -28.75 -4.33 5.58
N GLY A 258 -29.46 -5.11 6.41
CA GLY A 258 -29.81 -6.50 6.08
C GLY A 258 -28.63 -7.48 6.12
N ARG A 259 -27.49 -7.07 6.69
CA ARG A 259 -26.22 -7.82 6.64
C ARG A 259 -26.15 -8.90 7.72
N VAL A 260 -26.76 -10.04 7.46
CA VAL A 260 -26.65 -11.24 8.33
C VAL A 260 -25.18 -11.66 8.53
N PRO A 261 -24.86 -12.44 9.59
CA PRO A 261 -23.51 -12.94 9.80
C PRO A 261 -22.97 -13.70 8.59
N LEU A 262 -21.80 -13.26 8.13
CA LEU A 262 -21.14 -13.70 6.91
C LEU A 262 -19.89 -14.52 7.26
N TRP A 263 -19.78 -15.71 6.67
CA TRP A 263 -18.53 -16.47 6.73
C TRP A 263 -17.40 -15.74 6.03
N SER A 264 -16.24 -15.65 6.68
CA SER A 264 -15.03 -15.09 6.10
C SER A 264 -14.00 -16.18 5.82
N TRP A 265 -13.75 -17.08 6.77
CA TRP A 265 -12.76 -18.14 6.67
C TRP A 265 -12.96 -19.22 7.74
N SER A 266 -12.38 -20.41 7.56
CA SER A 266 -12.32 -21.44 8.61
C SER A 266 -10.94 -22.08 8.70
N HIS A 267 -10.54 -22.45 9.91
CA HIS A 267 -9.31 -23.18 10.19
C HIS A 267 -9.57 -24.69 10.11
N GLN A 268 -8.52 -25.45 9.79
CA GLN A 268 -8.55 -26.93 9.74
C GLN A 268 -8.92 -27.59 11.08
N ASN A 269 -8.95 -26.84 12.18
CA ASN A 269 -9.34 -27.34 13.50
C ASN A 269 -10.87 -27.22 13.75
N GLY A 270 -11.62 -26.69 12.77
CA GLY A 270 -13.07 -26.47 12.85
C GLY A 270 -13.48 -25.06 13.32
N SER A 271 -12.55 -24.26 13.85
CA SER A 271 -12.80 -22.86 14.23
C SER A 271 -13.01 -21.99 13.00
N SER A 272 -14.01 -21.10 13.07
CA SER A 272 -14.35 -20.22 11.95
C SER A 272 -14.22 -18.74 12.31
N LEU A 273 -14.00 -17.92 11.29
CA LEU A 273 -14.01 -16.47 11.35
C LEU A 273 -15.25 -15.97 10.62
N VAL A 274 -16.08 -15.22 11.34
CA VAL A 274 -17.37 -14.71 10.85
C VAL A 274 -17.40 -13.20 11.03
N ARG A 275 -17.95 -12.47 10.07
CA ARG A 275 -18.20 -11.03 10.19
C ARG A 275 -19.67 -10.79 10.42
N MET A 276 -20.01 -9.87 11.31
CA MET A 276 -21.38 -9.58 11.68
C MET A 276 -21.53 -8.07 11.92
N VAL A 277 -22.67 -7.52 11.53
CA VAL A 277 -22.99 -6.11 11.84
C VAL A 277 -23.65 -5.98 13.20
N GLU A 278 -23.78 -4.75 13.70
CA GLU A 278 -24.64 -4.50 14.84
C GLU A 278 -26.13 -4.72 14.51
N LEU A 279 -26.91 -5.06 15.53
CA LEU A 279 -28.36 -5.16 15.40
C LEU A 279 -28.96 -3.76 15.26
N ARG A 280 -30.06 -3.65 14.51
CA ARG A 280 -30.92 -2.48 14.60
C ARG A 280 -31.51 -2.39 16.01
N SER A 281 -31.92 -1.20 16.43
CA SER A 281 -32.42 -0.98 17.78
C SER A 281 -33.60 -0.03 17.69
N ASP A 282 -34.73 -0.54 17.24
CA ASP A 282 -35.94 0.22 17.01
C ASP A 282 -37.07 -0.29 17.90
N THR A 283 -37.25 0.34 19.08
CA THR A 283 -38.31 0.08 20.07
C THR A 283 -38.11 -1.19 20.93
N THR A 284 -38.58 -1.17 22.18
CA THR A 284 -38.40 -2.25 23.19
C THR A 284 -38.99 -3.61 22.81
N GLN A 285 -40.05 -3.67 22.01
CA GLN A 285 -40.65 -4.95 21.58
C GLN A 285 -39.82 -5.63 20.48
N THR A 286 -39.23 -4.85 19.59
CA THR A 286 -38.34 -5.31 18.51
C THR A 286 -37.02 -5.83 19.08
N GLN A 287 -36.52 -5.25 20.18
CA GLN A 287 -35.33 -5.71 20.89
C GLN A 287 -35.38 -7.17 21.36
N TYR A 288 -36.56 -7.69 21.71
CA TYR A 288 -36.70 -9.09 22.10
C TYR A 288 -36.53 -10.02 20.89
N LEU A 289 -37.23 -9.72 19.79
CA LEU A 289 -37.18 -10.48 18.55
C LEU A 289 -35.79 -10.40 17.89
N GLU A 290 -35.15 -9.23 17.93
CA GLU A 290 -33.76 -9.02 17.48
C GLU A 290 -32.78 -9.89 18.26
N ARG A 291 -32.94 -10.00 19.60
CA ARG A 291 -32.10 -10.85 20.44
C ARG A 291 -32.32 -12.33 20.18
N GLU A 292 -33.57 -12.77 20.00
CA GLU A 292 -33.85 -14.16 19.62
C GLU A 292 -33.26 -14.50 18.24
N GLY A 293 -33.39 -13.60 17.27
CA GLY A 293 -32.78 -13.74 15.95
C GLY A 293 -31.25 -13.83 16.01
N LEU A 294 -30.61 -12.95 16.80
CA LEU A 294 -29.17 -13.00 17.03
C LEU A 294 -28.74 -14.30 17.71
N ASP A 295 -29.44 -14.72 18.77
CA ASP A 295 -29.14 -15.95 19.49
C ASP A 295 -29.29 -17.17 18.57
N SER A 296 -30.29 -17.18 17.69
CA SER A 296 -30.46 -18.21 16.67
C SER A 296 -29.27 -18.26 15.71
N MET A 297 -28.84 -17.10 15.19
CA MET A 297 -27.67 -16.99 14.32
C MET A 297 -26.38 -17.45 14.99
N LEU A 298 -26.14 -17.03 16.23
CA LEU A 298 -24.96 -17.43 17.00
C LEU A 298 -24.96 -18.92 17.29
N ARG A 299 -26.11 -19.50 17.68
CA ARG A 299 -26.23 -20.96 17.87
C ARG A 299 -25.95 -21.74 16.58
N ALA A 300 -26.41 -21.23 15.44
CA ALA A 300 -26.11 -21.82 14.14
C ALA A 300 -24.60 -21.80 13.84
N ILE A 301 -23.93 -20.66 14.08
CA ILE A 301 -22.47 -20.52 13.94
C ILE A 301 -21.74 -21.49 14.90
N GLU A 302 -22.14 -21.56 16.16
CA GLU A 302 -21.56 -22.46 17.16
C GLU A 302 -21.72 -23.93 16.78
N SER A 303 -22.82 -24.28 16.12
CA SER A 303 -23.08 -25.65 15.64
C SER A 303 -22.15 -26.09 14.49
N THR A 304 -21.49 -25.15 13.80
CA THR A 304 -20.52 -25.46 12.74
C THR A 304 -19.19 -25.98 13.28
N HIS A 305 -18.87 -25.67 14.55
CA HIS A 305 -17.67 -26.17 15.20
C HIS A 305 -17.86 -27.63 15.62
N PRO A 306 -16.90 -28.55 15.34
CA PRO A 306 -17.02 -29.95 15.71
C PRO A 306 -17.28 -30.17 17.20
N GLU A 307 -16.61 -29.39 18.05
CA GLU A 307 -16.76 -29.42 19.51
C GLU A 307 -17.91 -28.53 20.04
N ARG A 308 -18.64 -27.83 19.15
CA ARG A 308 -19.74 -26.90 19.48
C ARG A 308 -19.38 -25.86 20.56
N THR A 309 -18.14 -25.37 20.51
CA THR A 309 -17.64 -24.34 21.44
C THR A 309 -18.40 -23.03 21.26
N LYS A 310 -18.65 -22.32 22.36
CA LYS A 310 -19.25 -20.99 22.34
C LYS A 310 -18.43 -20.02 21.49
N ALA A 311 -19.09 -19.27 20.62
CA ALA A 311 -18.43 -18.31 19.74
C ALA A 311 -17.97 -17.07 20.52
N SER A 312 -16.77 -16.56 20.17
CA SER A 312 -16.21 -15.34 20.75
C SER A 312 -16.63 -14.14 19.91
N VAL A 313 -17.56 -13.31 20.41
CA VAL A 313 -17.94 -12.06 19.74
C VAL A 313 -16.96 -10.95 20.13
N ILE A 314 -16.27 -10.38 19.15
CA ILE A 314 -15.28 -9.31 19.34
C ILE A 314 -15.82 -8.03 18.72
N ASP A 315 -16.01 -7.03 19.56
CA ASP A 315 -16.50 -5.70 19.17
C ASP A 315 -15.33 -4.82 18.71
N LEU A 316 -15.26 -4.54 17.41
CA LEU A 316 -14.19 -3.79 16.79
C LEU A 316 -14.28 -2.28 17.07
N ALA A 317 -15.48 -1.74 17.36
CA ALA A 317 -15.66 -0.32 17.61
C ALA A 317 -14.88 0.16 18.86
N ARG A 318 -14.56 -0.76 19.78
CA ARG A 318 -13.80 -0.49 21.00
C ARG A 318 -12.30 -0.74 20.89
N LEU A 319 -11.89 -1.53 19.91
CA LEU A 319 -10.52 -2.06 19.80
C LEU A 319 -9.76 -1.47 18.61
N CYS A 320 -10.46 -1.12 17.55
CA CYS A 320 -9.91 -0.53 16.33
C CYS A 320 -10.21 0.96 16.25
N PRO A 321 -9.36 1.75 15.58
CA PRO A 321 -9.63 3.16 15.33
C PRO A 321 -10.82 3.32 14.38
N SER A 322 -11.65 4.34 14.61
CA SER A 322 -12.76 4.66 13.70
C SER A 322 -12.25 5.18 12.35
N PRO A 323 -13.01 5.02 11.25
CA PRO A 323 -12.64 5.56 9.93
C PRO A 323 -12.28 7.06 9.97
N LYS A 324 -13.02 7.85 10.75
CA LYS A 324 -12.73 9.28 10.94
C LYS A 324 -11.40 9.52 11.65
N TYR A 325 -11.06 8.71 12.65
CA TYR A 325 -9.76 8.82 13.33
C TYR A 325 -8.60 8.44 12.39
N ILE A 326 -8.78 7.38 11.59
CA ILE A 326 -7.81 6.95 10.57
C ILE A 326 -7.57 8.07 9.56
N GLN A 327 -8.63 8.73 9.09
CA GLN A 327 -8.55 9.86 8.15
C GLN A 327 -7.68 11.00 8.72
N VAL A 328 -7.95 11.42 9.96
CA VAL A 328 -7.17 12.49 10.63
C VAL A 328 -5.70 12.07 10.79
N ALA A 329 -5.44 10.82 11.19
CA ALA A 329 -4.08 10.33 11.36
C ALA A 329 -3.30 10.31 10.04
N TYR A 330 -3.96 9.86 8.97
CA TYR A 330 -3.39 9.86 7.63
C TYR A 330 -3.09 11.25 7.10
N TYR A 331 -3.99 12.21 7.27
CA TYR A 331 -3.73 13.57 6.79
C TYR A 331 -2.53 14.22 7.48
N LYS A 332 -2.35 13.98 8.79
CA LYS A 332 -1.13 14.41 9.48
C LYS A 332 0.13 13.74 8.93
N LEU A 333 0.07 12.44 8.61
CA LEU A 333 1.19 11.73 7.99
C LEU A 333 1.49 12.26 6.58
N ARG A 334 0.44 12.52 5.79
CA ARG A 334 0.54 13.08 4.44
C ARG A 334 1.19 14.45 4.45
N ASP A 335 0.73 15.35 5.30
CA ASP A 335 1.29 16.70 5.41
C ASP A 335 2.76 16.63 5.84
N LEU A 336 3.13 15.70 6.74
CA LEU A 336 4.53 15.45 7.11
C LEU A 336 5.38 14.94 5.94
N CYS A 337 4.80 14.16 5.03
CA CYS A 337 5.47 13.59 3.86
C CYS A 337 5.33 14.46 2.59
N MET A 338 4.79 15.67 2.71
CA MET A 338 4.62 16.61 1.60
C MET A 338 5.23 17.98 1.96
N PRO A 339 6.58 18.06 2.15
CA PRO A 339 7.24 19.31 2.49
C PRO A 339 7.05 20.35 1.38
N ALA A 340 6.77 21.61 1.74
CA ALA A 340 6.55 22.66 0.75
C ALA A 340 7.86 23.19 0.12
N GLY A 341 9.02 22.79 0.65
CA GLY A 341 10.35 23.12 0.13
C GLY A 341 11.46 22.47 0.96
N ALA A 342 12.71 22.79 0.61
CA ALA A 342 13.88 22.21 1.27
C ALA A 342 13.98 22.59 2.75
N GLU A 343 13.77 23.86 3.08
CA GLU A 343 13.85 24.34 4.46
C GLU A 343 12.83 23.63 5.36
N ASP A 344 11.60 23.48 4.90
CA ASP A 344 10.55 22.77 5.62
C ASP A 344 10.89 21.30 5.84
N PHE A 345 11.45 20.62 4.83
CA PHE A 345 11.90 19.23 4.94
C PHE A 345 12.98 19.08 6.03
N TRP A 346 14.02 19.91 6.00
CA TRP A 346 15.12 19.81 6.98
C TRP A 346 14.67 20.21 8.39
N ALA A 347 13.73 21.15 8.52
CA ALA A 347 13.12 21.48 9.80
C ALA A 347 12.29 20.31 10.37
N ALA A 348 11.57 19.58 9.51
CA ALA A 348 10.82 18.39 9.91
C ALA A 348 11.74 17.22 10.28
N ASP A 349 12.83 16.99 9.54
CA ASP A 349 13.83 15.96 9.80
C ASP A 349 14.43 16.07 11.21
N GLN A 350 14.76 17.29 11.68
CA GLN A 350 15.27 17.53 13.04
C GLN A 350 14.33 17.03 14.14
N LYS A 351 13.02 17.01 13.89
CA LYS A 351 11.97 16.62 14.86
C LYS A 351 11.21 15.37 14.42
N TRP A 352 11.79 14.58 13.50
CA TRP A 352 11.13 13.49 12.79
C TRP A 352 10.32 12.56 13.69
N TYR A 353 10.95 11.98 14.72
CA TYR A 353 10.30 11.03 15.63
C TYR A 353 9.06 11.61 16.34
N SER A 354 9.15 12.86 16.80
CA SER A 354 8.04 13.51 17.50
C SER A 354 6.91 13.87 16.55
N LEU A 355 7.23 14.31 15.34
CA LEU A 355 6.24 14.63 14.31
C LEU A 355 5.53 13.36 13.84
N LEU A 356 6.28 12.29 13.57
CA LEU A 356 5.76 11.00 13.18
C LEU A 356 4.85 10.40 14.27
N ASP A 357 5.28 10.41 15.54
CA ASP A 357 4.41 9.98 16.65
C ASP A 357 3.16 10.87 16.77
N GLY A 358 3.28 12.17 16.47
CA GLY A 358 2.16 13.11 16.43
C GLY A 358 1.10 12.81 15.36
N THR A 359 1.45 12.09 14.30
CA THR A 359 0.50 11.66 13.25
C THR A 359 -0.48 10.62 13.76
N LYS A 360 -0.07 9.78 14.70
CA LYS A 360 -0.83 8.63 15.21
C LYS A 360 -1.13 7.53 14.17
N TRP A 361 -0.53 7.58 12.98
CA TRP A 361 -0.73 6.59 11.92
C TRP A 361 -0.25 5.18 12.32
N LEU A 362 1.01 5.07 12.80
CA LEU A 362 1.56 3.77 13.22
C LEU A 362 0.81 3.16 14.40
N GLN A 363 0.12 3.96 15.22
CA GLN A 363 -0.75 3.41 16.27
C GLN A 363 -2.05 2.84 15.70
N CYS A 364 -2.59 3.40 14.62
CA CYS A 364 -3.71 2.80 13.91
C CYS A 364 -3.32 1.41 13.35
N VAL A 365 -2.14 1.32 12.71
CA VAL A 365 -1.58 0.06 12.20
C VAL A 365 -1.37 -0.94 13.33
N SER A 366 -0.72 -0.51 14.42
CA SER A 366 -0.46 -1.30 15.62
C SER A 366 -1.75 -1.84 16.25
N ALA A 367 -2.81 -1.04 16.36
CA ALA A 367 -4.09 -1.47 16.91
C ALA A 367 -4.71 -2.60 16.06
N CYS A 368 -4.73 -2.44 14.73
CA CYS A 368 -5.30 -3.44 13.83
C CYS A 368 -4.50 -4.76 13.84
N LEU A 369 -3.16 -4.68 13.84
CA LEU A 369 -2.29 -5.85 13.98
C LEU A 369 -2.49 -6.54 15.32
N SER A 370 -2.60 -5.78 16.42
CA SER A 370 -2.80 -6.32 17.76
C SER A 370 -4.10 -7.09 17.90
N VAL A 371 -5.21 -6.53 17.39
CA VAL A 371 -6.51 -7.20 17.37
C VAL A 371 -6.45 -8.46 16.49
N SER A 372 -5.85 -8.37 15.31
CA SER A 372 -5.74 -9.49 14.38
C SER A 372 -4.90 -10.63 14.96
N SER A 373 -3.77 -10.34 15.62
CA SER A 373 -2.97 -11.35 16.33
C SER A 373 -3.78 -12.02 17.45
N ALA A 374 -4.55 -11.26 18.22
CA ALA A 374 -5.39 -11.82 19.28
C ALA A 374 -6.53 -12.70 18.74
N VAL A 375 -7.15 -12.31 17.61
CA VAL A 375 -8.15 -13.13 16.92
C VAL A 375 -7.51 -14.41 16.39
N ALA A 376 -6.35 -14.31 15.75
CA ALA A 376 -5.62 -15.45 15.21
C ALA A 376 -5.26 -16.46 16.31
N GLU A 377 -4.79 -15.99 17.47
CA GLU A 377 -4.49 -16.83 18.63
C GLU A 377 -5.74 -17.54 19.17
N ARG A 378 -6.90 -16.88 19.20
CA ARG A 378 -8.17 -17.52 19.61
C ARG A 378 -8.58 -18.63 18.64
N ILE A 379 -8.41 -18.42 17.34
CA ILE A 379 -8.78 -19.40 16.32
C ILE A 379 -7.81 -20.58 16.31
N ALA A 380 -6.51 -20.31 16.20
CA ALA A 380 -5.51 -21.37 16.03
C ALA A 380 -5.09 -22.03 17.36
N GLY A 381 -4.86 -21.22 18.41
CA GLY A 381 -4.41 -21.67 19.72
C GLY A 381 -5.57 -22.16 20.59
N SER A 382 -6.56 -21.30 20.85
CA SER A 382 -7.69 -21.63 21.72
C SER A 382 -8.80 -22.46 21.05
N ARG A 383 -8.71 -22.73 19.74
CA ARG A 383 -9.70 -23.47 18.96
C ARG A 383 -11.12 -22.93 19.15
N GLN A 384 -11.26 -21.60 19.04
CA GLN A 384 -12.53 -20.93 19.20
C GLN A 384 -12.97 -20.23 17.91
N THR A 385 -14.22 -20.45 17.50
CA THR A 385 -14.87 -19.66 16.46
C THR A 385 -15.03 -18.20 16.92
N VAL A 386 -14.63 -17.26 16.08
CA VAL A 386 -14.64 -15.82 16.37
C VAL A 386 -15.62 -15.11 15.43
N VAL A 387 -16.46 -14.24 16.01
CA VAL A 387 -17.38 -13.36 15.30
C VAL A 387 -16.91 -11.92 15.48
N LEU A 388 -16.46 -11.28 14.40
CA LEU A 388 -16.10 -9.88 14.38
C LEU A 388 -17.36 -9.03 14.22
N ARG A 389 -17.62 -8.15 15.19
CA ARG A 389 -18.74 -7.22 15.17
C ARG A 389 -18.27 -5.79 14.92
N GLU A 390 -18.88 -5.14 13.94
CA GLU A 390 -18.70 -3.72 13.61
C GLU A 390 -20.07 -3.12 13.26
N TYR A 391 -20.25 -1.81 13.37
CA TYR A 391 -21.53 -1.16 13.09
C TYR A 391 -22.06 -1.45 11.68
N ASP A 392 -21.26 -1.18 10.64
CA ASP A 392 -21.64 -1.42 9.24
C ASP A 392 -21.01 -2.71 8.63
N GLY A 393 -20.00 -3.28 9.30
CA GLY A 393 -19.32 -4.51 8.88
C GLY A 393 -18.62 -4.40 7.52
N ARG A 394 -18.20 -3.18 7.14
CA ARG A 394 -17.64 -2.87 5.82
C ARG A 394 -16.26 -2.20 5.86
N ASP A 395 -15.75 -1.82 7.02
CA ASP A 395 -14.44 -1.16 7.16
C ASP A 395 -13.43 -2.01 7.97
N LEU A 396 -13.39 -1.85 9.29
CA LEU A 396 -12.37 -2.46 10.15
C LEU A 396 -12.55 -3.98 10.26
N SER A 397 -13.79 -4.46 10.11
CA SER A 397 -14.05 -5.90 9.99
C SER A 397 -13.36 -6.50 8.76
N CYS A 398 -13.27 -5.77 7.64
CA CYS A 398 -12.51 -6.20 6.45
C CYS A 398 -11.01 -6.23 6.74
N VAL A 399 -10.48 -5.20 7.43
CA VAL A 399 -9.06 -5.14 7.85
C VAL A 399 -8.71 -6.35 8.71
N VAL A 400 -9.42 -6.53 9.83
CA VAL A 400 -9.10 -7.59 10.80
C VAL A 400 -9.33 -8.97 10.17
N ALA A 401 -10.42 -9.17 9.41
CA ALA A 401 -10.68 -10.45 8.77
C ALA A 401 -9.59 -10.84 7.76
N SER A 402 -9.13 -9.88 6.96
CA SER A 402 -8.09 -10.11 5.96
C SER A 402 -6.72 -10.36 6.60
N VAL A 403 -6.35 -9.58 7.63
CA VAL A 403 -5.06 -9.75 8.33
C VAL A 403 -5.02 -11.07 9.09
N VAL A 404 -6.12 -11.51 9.72
CA VAL A 404 -6.20 -12.83 10.36
C VAL A 404 -5.98 -13.94 9.36
N GLN A 405 -6.57 -13.86 8.17
CA GLN A 405 -6.37 -14.84 7.11
C GLN A 405 -4.92 -14.83 6.61
N LEU A 406 -4.29 -13.66 6.43
CA LEU A 406 -2.87 -13.57 6.11
C LEU A 406 -1.98 -14.18 7.19
N ILE A 407 -2.36 -14.02 8.46
CA ILE A 407 -1.66 -14.63 9.60
C ILE A 407 -1.81 -16.15 9.57
N LEU A 408 -2.98 -16.71 9.26
CA LEU A 408 -3.26 -18.14 9.45
C LEU A 408 -3.22 -19.01 8.19
N ASP A 409 -3.45 -18.44 7.01
CA ASP A 409 -3.64 -19.17 5.74
C ASP A 409 -2.55 -18.79 4.73
N CYS A 410 -1.62 -19.72 4.47
CA CYS A 410 -0.52 -19.52 3.53
C CYS A 410 -1.01 -19.30 2.09
N HIS A 411 -2.21 -19.78 1.71
CA HIS A 411 -2.77 -19.54 0.38
C HIS A 411 -2.94 -18.05 0.13
N THR A 412 -3.40 -17.29 1.14
CA THR A 412 -3.63 -15.85 1.01
C THR A 412 -2.35 -15.02 0.91
N ARG A 413 -1.18 -15.64 1.10
CA ARG A 413 0.14 -15.02 0.93
C ARG A 413 0.72 -15.20 -0.48
N THR A 414 0.06 -15.99 -1.33
CA THR A 414 0.32 -16.05 -2.78
C THR A 414 -0.23 -14.82 -3.48
N LEU A 415 0.25 -14.51 -4.69
CA LEU A 415 -0.24 -13.37 -5.47
C LEU A 415 -1.74 -13.55 -5.78
N VAL A 416 -2.14 -14.71 -6.32
CA VAL A 416 -3.54 -15.00 -6.66
C VAL A 416 -4.42 -15.10 -5.41
N GLY A 417 -3.93 -15.74 -4.34
CA GLY A 417 -4.68 -15.86 -3.09
C GLY A 417 -4.89 -14.51 -2.38
N PHE A 418 -3.92 -13.60 -2.43
CA PHE A 418 -4.09 -12.24 -1.93
C PHE A 418 -5.11 -11.44 -2.75
N GLN A 419 -5.06 -11.56 -4.08
CA GLN A 419 -6.04 -10.93 -4.96
C GLN A 419 -7.45 -11.48 -4.70
N ALA A 420 -7.59 -12.79 -4.55
CA ALA A 420 -8.85 -13.45 -4.19
C ALA A 420 -9.36 -12.98 -2.82
N LEU A 421 -8.46 -12.82 -1.84
CA LEU A 421 -8.79 -12.29 -0.51
C LEU A 421 -9.36 -10.87 -0.61
N VAL A 422 -8.67 -9.96 -1.33
CA VAL A 422 -9.14 -8.59 -1.54
C VAL A 422 -10.47 -8.58 -2.29
N GLN A 423 -10.57 -9.35 -3.37
CA GLN A 423 -11.78 -9.44 -4.18
C GLN A 423 -12.98 -9.94 -3.36
N ARG A 424 -12.80 -10.94 -2.49
CA ARG A 424 -13.87 -11.46 -1.65
C ARG A 424 -14.21 -10.52 -0.50
N GLU A 425 -13.25 -10.24 0.38
CA GLU A 425 -13.51 -9.56 1.66
C GLU A 425 -13.82 -8.08 1.51
N TRP A 426 -13.28 -7.44 0.46
CA TRP A 426 -13.42 -6.00 0.24
C TRP A 426 -14.37 -5.69 -0.89
N VAL A 427 -14.12 -6.19 -2.09
CA VAL A 427 -14.87 -5.77 -3.29
C VAL A 427 -16.29 -6.33 -3.26
N VAL A 428 -16.41 -7.65 -3.24
CA VAL A 428 -17.69 -8.35 -3.37
C VAL A 428 -18.51 -8.28 -2.08
N CYS A 429 -17.85 -8.27 -0.92
CA CYS A 429 -18.51 -8.03 0.36
C CYS A 429 -18.85 -6.56 0.64
N GLY A 430 -18.60 -5.64 -0.30
CA GLY A 430 -19.19 -4.30 -0.32
C GLY A 430 -18.49 -3.26 0.55
N HIS A 431 -17.15 -3.28 0.62
CA HIS A 431 -16.40 -2.13 1.13
C HIS A 431 -16.70 -0.90 0.28
N ARG A 432 -16.85 0.26 0.94
CA ARG A 432 -17.31 1.50 0.30
C ARG A 432 -16.20 2.23 -0.44
N PHE A 433 -15.59 1.60 -1.46
CA PHE A 433 -14.42 2.15 -2.15
C PHE A 433 -14.67 3.54 -2.75
N THR A 434 -15.79 3.78 -3.43
CA THR A 434 -16.11 5.09 -4.02
C THR A 434 -16.11 6.20 -2.98
N ASP A 435 -16.76 5.95 -1.84
CA ASP A 435 -16.90 6.92 -0.75
C ASP A 435 -15.57 7.08 0.01
N ARG A 436 -14.86 5.98 0.28
CA ARG A 436 -13.62 5.96 1.08
C ARG A 436 -12.40 6.50 0.35
N LEU A 437 -12.30 6.26 -0.96
CA LEU A 437 -11.23 6.79 -1.83
C LEU A 437 -11.56 8.17 -2.41
N HIS A 438 -12.78 8.66 -2.15
CA HIS A 438 -13.26 9.96 -2.61
C HIS A 438 -13.14 10.08 -4.13
N HIS A 439 -13.63 9.06 -4.86
CA HIS A 439 -13.66 9.07 -6.33
C HIS A 439 -14.69 10.03 -6.89
N VAL A 440 -15.73 10.34 -6.11
CA VAL A 440 -16.84 11.22 -6.49
C VAL A 440 -17.03 12.27 -5.40
N HIS A 441 -17.04 13.55 -5.79
CA HIS A 441 -17.17 14.71 -4.92
C HIS A 441 -18.65 15.14 -4.79
N ALA A 442 -19.46 14.27 -4.17
CA ALA A 442 -20.85 14.58 -3.87
C ALA A 442 -20.95 15.36 -2.54
N LYS A 443 -21.58 16.54 -2.56
CA LYS A 443 -21.66 17.47 -1.41
C LYS A 443 -22.13 16.85 -0.08
N ASP A 444 -22.94 15.79 -0.13
CA ASP A 444 -23.48 15.11 1.06
C ASP A 444 -22.55 14.02 1.61
N LYS A 445 -21.46 13.67 0.89
CA LYS A 445 -20.58 12.53 1.18
C LYS A 445 -19.11 12.90 1.43
N ASP A 446 -18.73 14.18 1.36
CA ASP A 446 -17.34 14.65 1.54
C ASP A 446 -16.71 14.25 2.89
N ASN A 447 -17.51 13.87 3.89
CA ASN A 447 -17.05 13.50 5.23
C ASN A 447 -16.85 11.98 5.43
N GLU A 448 -17.03 11.18 4.38
CA GLU A 448 -16.89 9.70 4.42
C GLU A 448 -15.50 9.21 3.97
N GLU A 449 -14.63 10.08 3.46
CA GLU A 449 -13.28 9.70 3.01
C GLU A 449 -12.45 9.13 4.16
N SER A 450 -11.81 7.97 3.94
CA SER A 450 -10.88 7.40 4.91
C SER A 450 -10.00 6.33 4.25
N PRO A 451 -8.68 6.34 4.51
CA PRO A 451 -7.72 5.43 3.88
C PRO A 451 -7.69 4.06 4.58
N VAL A 452 -8.87 3.46 4.80
CA VAL A 452 -9.02 2.15 5.47
C VAL A 452 -8.33 1.04 4.67
N PHE A 453 -8.47 1.05 3.34
CA PHE A 453 -7.78 0.09 2.48
C PHE A 453 -6.26 0.25 2.52
N LEU A 454 -5.75 1.49 2.57
CA LEU A 454 -4.32 1.73 2.77
C LEU A 454 -3.83 1.28 4.14
N LEU A 455 -4.63 1.48 5.20
CA LEU A 455 -4.31 0.97 6.54
C LEU A 455 -4.15 -0.55 6.53
N PHE A 456 -5.03 -1.25 5.80
CA PHE A 456 -4.88 -2.68 5.56
C PHE A 456 -3.58 -3.00 4.83
N LEU A 457 -3.29 -2.35 3.71
CA LEU A 457 -2.05 -2.59 2.96
C LEU A 457 -0.79 -2.31 3.78
N ASP A 458 -0.79 -1.29 4.66
CA ASP A 458 0.30 -1.04 5.60
C ASP A 458 0.43 -2.20 6.60
N CYS A 459 -0.68 -2.72 7.16
CA CYS A 459 -0.63 -3.93 7.99
C CYS A 459 -0.01 -5.13 7.24
N VAL A 460 -0.37 -5.34 5.96
CA VAL A 460 0.23 -6.39 5.12
C VAL A 460 1.72 -6.14 4.91
N TRP A 461 2.10 -4.88 4.66
CA TRP A 461 3.50 -4.49 4.51
C TRP A 461 4.30 -4.75 5.79
N GLN A 462 3.75 -4.47 6.98
CA GLN A 462 4.41 -4.80 8.25
C GLN A 462 4.63 -6.31 8.39
N LEU A 463 3.67 -7.16 7.96
CA LEU A 463 3.84 -8.62 7.94
C LEU A 463 4.94 -9.04 6.96
N LEU A 464 4.92 -8.51 5.73
CA LEU A 464 5.92 -8.77 4.70
C LEU A 464 7.34 -8.41 5.19
N GLN A 465 7.49 -7.28 5.87
CA GLN A 465 8.77 -6.82 6.42
C GLN A 465 9.30 -7.69 7.56
N GLN A 466 8.42 -8.39 8.30
CA GLN A 466 8.79 -9.26 9.41
C GLN A 466 8.99 -10.72 8.96
N PHE A 467 8.31 -11.13 7.88
CA PHE A 467 8.32 -12.49 7.36
C PHE A 467 8.59 -12.51 5.84
N PRO A 468 9.76 -12.04 5.38
CA PRO A 468 10.02 -11.79 3.96
C PRO A 468 9.91 -13.05 3.10
N SER A 469 10.21 -14.25 3.61
CA SER A 469 10.12 -15.50 2.83
C SER A 469 8.70 -16.09 2.76
N CYS A 470 7.73 -15.56 3.51
CA CYS A 470 6.39 -16.13 3.64
C CYS A 470 5.37 -15.58 2.62
N PHE A 471 5.72 -14.55 1.85
CA PHE A 471 4.85 -13.88 0.90
C PHE A 471 5.40 -13.99 -0.52
N GLU A 472 4.54 -14.36 -1.48
CA GLU A 472 4.94 -14.48 -2.89
C GLU A 472 5.14 -13.12 -3.54
N PHE A 473 4.48 -12.09 -3.01
CA PHE A 473 4.50 -10.76 -3.57
C PHE A 473 5.43 -9.80 -2.82
N THR A 474 5.90 -8.76 -3.51
CA THR A 474 6.82 -7.76 -2.97
C THR A 474 6.10 -6.50 -2.45
N GLU A 475 6.86 -5.62 -1.81
CA GLU A 475 6.39 -4.27 -1.46
C GLU A 475 5.97 -3.47 -2.71
N THR A 476 6.68 -3.67 -3.83
CA THR A 476 6.38 -3.01 -5.10
C THR A 476 4.97 -3.36 -5.58
N TYR A 477 4.56 -4.64 -5.44
CA TYR A 477 3.19 -5.06 -5.74
C TYR A 477 2.14 -4.34 -4.87
N LEU A 478 2.36 -4.26 -3.56
CA LEU A 478 1.45 -3.57 -2.64
C LEU A 478 1.34 -2.07 -2.97
N THR A 479 2.46 -1.43 -3.28
CA THR A 479 2.51 -0.03 -3.68
C THR A 479 1.80 0.18 -5.03
N THR A 480 2.04 -0.69 -6.01
CA THR A 480 1.35 -0.63 -7.31
C THR A 480 -0.17 -0.81 -7.13
N LEU A 481 -0.61 -1.75 -6.30
CA LEU A 481 -2.04 -1.97 -6.04
C LEU A 481 -2.70 -0.72 -5.44
N TRP A 482 -2.01 -0.04 -4.53
CA TRP A 482 -2.49 1.20 -3.95
C TRP A 482 -2.60 2.35 -4.96
N ASP A 483 -1.67 2.42 -5.90
CA ASP A 483 -1.74 3.40 -7.00
C ASP A 483 -2.90 3.09 -7.93
N SER A 484 -3.05 1.83 -8.35
CA SER A 484 -4.15 1.40 -9.21
C SER A 484 -5.52 1.59 -8.56
N ALA A 485 -5.62 1.49 -7.23
CA ALA A 485 -6.87 1.78 -6.51
C ALA A 485 -7.34 3.24 -6.68
N ARG A 486 -6.43 4.18 -6.97
CA ARG A 486 -6.78 5.59 -7.22
C ARG A 486 -7.07 5.91 -8.67
N VAL A 487 -6.70 5.02 -9.59
CA VAL A 487 -6.95 5.18 -11.02
C VAL A 487 -8.40 4.78 -11.30
N PRO A 488 -9.26 5.69 -11.76
CA PRO A 488 -10.70 5.50 -11.86
C PRO A 488 -11.06 4.76 -13.16
N LEU A 489 -10.37 3.65 -13.40
CA LEU A 489 -10.47 2.82 -14.59
C LEU A 489 -10.93 1.41 -14.25
N PHE A 490 -10.48 0.88 -13.10
CA PHE A 490 -10.66 -0.53 -12.76
C PHE A 490 -11.89 -0.75 -11.88
N ALA A 491 -12.81 -1.58 -12.38
CA ALA A 491 -14.06 -1.96 -11.71
C ALA A 491 -13.89 -2.42 -10.26
N THR A 492 -12.74 -3.04 -9.96
CA THR A 492 -12.38 -3.59 -8.65
C THR A 492 -12.54 -2.57 -7.52
N PHE A 493 -12.24 -1.29 -7.75
CA PHE A 493 -12.24 -0.26 -6.69
C PHE A 493 -13.19 0.92 -6.98
N LEU A 494 -14.11 0.77 -7.95
CA LEU A 494 -14.96 1.87 -8.40
C LEU A 494 -16.28 2.02 -7.64
N PHE A 495 -16.77 0.96 -6.99
CA PHE A 495 -18.13 0.88 -6.46
C PHE A 495 -18.15 0.62 -4.94
N ASN A 496 -19.25 0.99 -4.28
CA ASN A 496 -19.46 0.73 -2.85
C ASN A 496 -20.09 -0.64 -2.56
N SER A 497 -20.67 -1.29 -3.58
CA SER A 497 -21.30 -2.61 -3.49
C SER A 497 -21.39 -3.26 -4.87
N GLU A 498 -21.59 -4.59 -4.90
CA GLU A 498 -21.86 -5.29 -6.17
C GLU A 498 -23.21 -4.89 -6.78
N ARG A 499 -24.18 -4.44 -5.97
CA ARG A 499 -25.44 -3.88 -6.49
C ARG A 499 -25.20 -2.58 -7.24
N ASP A 500 -24.40 -1.67 -6.69
CA ASP A 500 -24.09 -0.39 -7.35
C ASP A 500 -23.40 -0.64 -8.71
N ARG A 501 -22.45 -1.58 -8.74
CA ARG A 501 -21.82 -2.03 -9.98
C ARG A 501 -22.84 -2.57 -10.98
N TYR A 502 -23.76 -3.44 -10.52
CA TYR A 502 -24.80 -4.02 -11.36
C TYR A 502 -25.71 -2.95 -11.97
N VAL A 503 -26.17 -2.00 -11.17
CA VAL A 503 -27.01 -0.87 -11.62
C VAL A 503 -26.27 -0.02 -12.66
N ALA A 504 -25.03 0.39 -12.38
CA ALA A 504 -24.23 1.17 -13.33
C ALA A 504 -24.02 0.43 -14.67
N CYS A 505 -23.80 -0.88 -14.63
CA CYS A 505 -23.71 -1.70 -15.85
C CYS A 505 -25.04 -1.78 -16.62
N MET A 506 -26.18 -1.78 -15.93
CA MET A 506 -27.50 -1.79 -16.56
C MET A 506 -27.84 -0.45 -17.19
N ASP A 507 -27.56 0.66 -16.52
CA ASP A 507 -27.87 2.00 -17.02
C ASP A 507 -27.00 2.34 -18.25
N ALA A 508 -25.71 1.98 -18.22
CA ALA A 508 -24.84 2.12 -19.38
C ALA A 508 -25.30 1.34 -20.62
N LYS A 509 -26.02 0.21 -20.45
CA LYS A 509 -26.64 -0.53 -21.57
C LYS A 509 -27.84 0.19 -22.16
N ARG A 510 -28.60 0.92 -21.34
CA ARG A 510 -29.79 1.66 -21.79
C ARG A 510 -29.39 2.84 -22.65
N ASP A 511 -28.37 3.58 -22.24
CA ASP A 511 -27.97 4.83 -22.91
C ASP A 511 -27.31 4.60 -24.28
N LYS A 512 -26.53 3.52 -24.44
CA LYS A 512 -25.79 3.27 -25.69
C LYS A 512 -26.63 2.63 -26.81
N ASN A 513 -27.89 2.27 -26.54
CA ASN A 513 -28.81 1.59 -27.48
C ASN A 513 -28.17 0.39 -28.22
N ASP A 514 -27.11 -0.14 -27.62
CA ASP A 514 -26.21 -1.15 -28.15
C ASP A 514 -26.13 -2.24 -27.08
N ASN A 515 -26.22 -3.50 -27.48
CA ASN A 515 -26.25 -4.65 -26.56
C ASN A 515 -24.89 -4.87 -25.86
N THR A 516 -23.88 -4.04 -26.15
CA THR A 516 -22.53 -4.15 -25.61
C THR A 516 -22.43 -3.45 -24.25
N SER A 517 -22.42 -4.25 -23.16
CA SER A 517 -22.16 -3.78 -21.80
C SER A 517 -20.86 -2.94 -21.74
N PRO A 518 -20.75 -1.91 -20.88
CA PRO A 518 -19.46 -1.28 -20.63
C PRO A 518 -18.45 -2.35 -20.21
N THR A 519 -17.28 -2.35 -20.85
CA THR A 519 -16.21 -3.33 -20.55
C THR A 519 -15.44 -2.82 -19.33
N LEU A 520 -16.02 -3.01 -18.15
CA LEU A 520 -15.38 -2.67 -16.88
C LEU A 520 -14.29 -3.70 -16.56
N MET A 521 -13.03 -3.27 -16.60
CA MET A 521 -11.88 -4.16 -16.41
C MET A 521 -11.55 -4.35 -14.93
N PRO A 522 -11.20 -5.56 -14.48
CA PRO A 522 -10.63 -5.75 -13.15
C PRO A 522 -9.19 -5.23 -13.10
N VAL A 523 -8.74 -4.80 -11.93
CA VAL A 523 -7.34 -4.38 -11.71
C VAL A 523 -6.35 -5.53 -11.84
N TRP A 524 -6.84 -6.77 -11.67
CA TRP A 524 -6.06 -8.01 -11.64
C TRP A 524 -5.43 -8.36 -13.00
N ASP A 525 -5.92 -7.78 -14.10
CA ASP A 525 -5.24 -7.86 -15.39
C ASP A 525 -4.10 -6.84 -15.45
N TRP A 526 -3.00 -7.19 -14.77
CA TRP A 526 -1.80 -6.36 -14.70
C TRP A 526 -1.15 -6.11 -16.06
N SER A 527 -1.46 -6.91 -17.08
CA SER A 527 -0.92 -6.73 -18.43
C SER A 527 -1.40 -5.42 -19.10
N LEU A 528 -2.53 -4.88 -18.64
CA LEU A 528 -3.05 -3.58 -19.08
C LEU A 528 -2.21 -2.41 -18.56
N GLN A 529 -1.54 -2.60 -17.43
CA GLN A 529 -0.80 -1.54 -16.74
C GLN A 529 0.70 -1.70 -16.91
N PHE A 530 1.23 -2.91 -17.04
CA PHE A 530 2.65 -3.19 -16.90
C PHE A 530 3.13 -4.23 -17.91
N SER A 531 4.36 -4.06 -18.38
CA SER A 531 5.01 -5.05 -19.24
C SER A 531 5.31 -6.36 -18.49
N ASP A 532 5.63 -7.43 -19.22
CA ASP A 532 6.03 -8.71 -18.61
C ASP A 532 7.23 -8.54 -17.67
N GLN A 533 8.20 -7.71 -18.06
CA GLN A 533 9.40 -7.40 -17.27
C GLN A 533 9.05 -6.66 -15.97
N ASP A 534 8.15 -5.67 -16.04
CA ASP A 534 7.69 -4.94 -14.86
C ASP A 534 6.92 -5.83 -13.89
N ARG A 535 6.13 -6.77 -14.42
CA ARG A 535 5.37 -7.73 -13.61
C ARG A 535 6.27 -8.71 -12.85
N LEU A 536 7.52 -8.90 -13.27
CA LEU A 536 8.49 -9.68 -12.49
C LEU A 536 8.79 -9.01 -11.13
N LEU A 537 8.73 -7.68 -11.03
CA LEU A 537 8.96 -6.94 -9.79
C LEU A 537 7.90 -7.24 -8.72
N PHE A 538 6.75 -7.79 -9.11
CA PHE A 538 5.73 -8.21 -8.15
C PHE A 538 6.11 -9.48 -7.42
N ASN A 539 6.96 -10.33 -8.01
CA ASN A 539 7.32 -11.62 -7.46
C ASN A 539 8.50 -11.48 -6.50
N ASN A 540 8.34 -12.04 -5.31
CA ASN A 540 9.38 -12.11 -4.31
C ASN A 540 10.27 -13.34 -4.55
N PRO A 541 11.57 -13.15 -4.84
CA PRO A 541 12.49 -14.27 -5.06
C PRO A 541 12.75 -15.10 -3.80
N LEU A 542 12.51 -14.54 -2.60
CA LEU A 542 12.71 -15.23 -1.32
C LEU A 542 11.51 -16.11 -0.91
N TYR A 543 10.47 -16.18 -1.74
CA TYR A 543 9.25 -16.90 -1.39
C TYR A 543 9.49 -18.41 -1.24
N GLY A 544 9.31 -18.91 -0.02
CA GLY A 544 9.60 -20.30 0.35
C GLY A 544 8.80 -21.35 -0.44
N GLY A 545 7.62 -21.00 -0.96
CA GLY A 545 6.79 -21.93 -1.74
C GLY A 545 7.44 -22.36 -3.05
N LYS A 546 8.12 -21.43 -3.73
CA LYS A 546 8.92 -21.73 -4.93
C LYS A 546 10.17 -22.51 -4.56
N LEU A 547 10.82 -22.19 -3.44
CA LEU A 547 12.03 -22.88 -2.96
C LEU A 547 11.75 -24.33 -2.53
N ALA A 548 10.57 -24.61 -1.97
CA ALA A 548 10.16 -25.96 -1.56
C ALA A 548 9.92 -26.90 -2.74
N GLU A 549 9.55 -26.39 -3.93
CA GLU A 549 9.46 -27.17 -5.17
C GLU A 549 10.85 -27.62 -5.67
N TYR A 550 11.88 -26.80 -5.48
CA TYR A 550 13.27 -27.14 -5.82
C TYR A 550 13.96 -28.00 -4.77
N PHE A 551 13.55 -27.89 -3.50
CA PHE A 551 14.09 -28.64 -2.36
C PHE A 551 12.98 -29.28 -1.52
N PRO A 552 12.34 -30.37 -2.00
CA PRO A 552 11.32 -31.06 -1.22
C PRO A 552 11.90 -31.62 0.07
N GLU A 553 11.34 -31.22 1.22
CA GLU A 553 11.73 -31.76 2.52
C GLU A 553 11.43 -33.27 2.57
N HIS A 554 12.47 -34.10 2.73
CA HIS A 554 12.28 -35.52 3.02
C HIS A 554 11.72 -35.69 4.46
N PRO A 555 10.68 -36.51 4.67
CA PRO A 555 10.10 -36.70 6.00
C PRO A 555 11.11 -37.39 6.93
N SER A 556 11.63 -36.65 7.91
CA SER A 556 12.56 -37.19 8.92
C SER A 556 11.80 -38.01 9.97
N ASN A 557 11.75 -39.33 9.78
CA ASN A 557 11.49 -40.29 10.86
C ASN A 557 12.78 -40.47 11.68
N GLY A 558 12.91 -39.79 12.81
CA GLY A 558 14.00 -39.98 13.78
C GLY A 558 13.51 -39.75 15.22
N PRO A 559 14.02 -40.48 16.23
CA PRO A 559 13.38 -40.57 17.54
C PRO A 559 13.65 -39.35 18.42
N THR A 560 12.65 -38.99 19.22
CA THR A 560 12.63 -37.89 20.19
C THR A 560 13.67 -38.09 21.29
N VAL A 561 14.70 -37.24 21.35
CA VAL A 561 15.66 -37.21 22.46
C VAL A 561 15.20 -36.18 23.50
N VAL A 562 14.88 -36.67 24.70
CA VAL A 562 14.55 -35.87 25.89
C VAL A 562 15.83 -35.27 26.48
N PRO A 563 15.91 -33.96 26.81
CA PRO A 563 17.09 -33.39 27.46
C PRO A 563 17.12 -33.72 28.96
N PRO A 564 18.31 -33.92 29.57
CA PRO A 564 18.43 -34.26 30.99
C PRO A 564 18.40 -33.00 31.88
N ASN A 565 17.84 -33.17 33.09
CA ASN A 565 17.77 -32.17 34.16
C ASN A 565 19.16 -31.73 34.67
N PRO A 566 19.37 -30.45 35.03
CA PRO A 566 20.62 -30.01 35.63
C PRO A 566 20.60 -30.19 37.16
N THR A 567 21.55 -30.96 37.69
CA THR A 567 21.88 -31.04 39.11
C THR A 567 22.92 -29.97 39.48
N ASN A 568 22.72 -29.35 40.65
CA ASN A 568 23.63 -28.41 41.31
C ASN A 568 25.04 -29.00 41.53
N THR A 569 26.09 -28.22 41.32
CA THR A 569 27.27 -28.21 42.20
C THR A 569 28.12 -26.95 42.05
N LEU A 570 28.56 -26.46 43.20
CA LEU A 570 29.22 -25.20 43.52
C LEU A 570 30.76 -25.39 43.50
N GLY A 571 31.53 -24.37 43.06
CA GLY A 571 33.00 -24.43 43.05
C GLY A 571 33.71 -23.07 42.93
N SER A 572 33.64 -22.29 44.00
CA SER A 572 34.37 -21.05 44.36
C SER A 572 35.85 -20.94 43.93
N PHE A 573 36.35 -19.71 43.60
CA PHE A 573 37.36 -18.99 44.42
C PHE A 573 37.73 -17.55 43.95
N LYS A 574 37.46 -16.59 44.85
CA LYS A 574 38.16 -15.34 45.28
C LYS A 574 38.70 -14.33 44.23
N SER A 575 38.25 -13.07 44.17
CA SER A 575 38.24 -11.93 45.13
C SER A 575 39.49 -11.03 45.11
N ARG A 576 39.31 -9.74 44.74
CA ARG A 576 39.74 -8.57 45.54
C ARG A 576 39.21 -7.21 45.02
N ASN A 577 38.36 -6.58 45.85
CA ASN A 577 38.33 -5.17 46.34
C ASN A 577 38.59 -4.00 45.36
N LYS A 578 37.96 -2.81 45.44
CA LYS A 578 36.99 -2.14 46.34
C LYS A 578 36.81 -0.69 45.80
N TRP A 579 35.60 -0.14 45.71
CA TRP A 579 35.17 1.09 46.41
C TRP A 579 33.71 1.48 46.14
N LYS A 580 33.16 2.18 47.13
CA LYS A 580 31.76 2.22 47.55
C LYS A 580 31.01 3.42 46.96
N SER A 581 29.72 3.27 46.66
CA SER A 581 28.73 4.31 46.97
C SER A 581 27.39 3.70 47.40
N LYS A 582 26.71 4.42 48.29
CA LYS A 582 25.64 3.98 49.20
C LYS A 582 24.30 3.75 48.48
N LYS A 583 23.62 2.67 48.84
CA LYS A 583 22.21 2.36 48.52
C LYS A 583 21.23 3.29 49.26
N LYS A 584 20.13 3.67 48.58
CA LYS A 584 18.80 3.81 49.21
C LYS A 584 17.73 3.22 48.27
N LYS A 585 16.77 2.54 48.89
CA LYS A 585 15.86 1.50 48.35
C LYS A 585 14.79 2.03 47.38
N GLN A 586 14.53 1.27 46.31
CA GLN A 586 13.20 1.12 45.71
C GLN A 586 13.02 -0.35 45.28
N ALA A 587 11.84 -0.89 45.53
CA ALA A 587 11.51 -2.31 45.34
C ALA A 587 11.49 -2.67 43.85
N GLY A 588 12.27 -3.69 43.47
CA GLY A 588 12.25 -4.27 42.13
C GLY A 588 11.29 -5.45 42.07
N ALA A 589 10.24 -5.33 41.27
CA ALA A 589 9.61 -6.47 40.62
C ALA A 589 10.57 -6.93 39.50
N SER A 590 11.00 -8.18 39.52
CA SER A 590 11.90 -8.73 38.51
C SER A 590 11.20 -8.81 37.16
N ALA A 591 11.71 -8.07 36.19
CA ALA A 591 11.49 -8.30 34.77
C ALA A 591 12.28 -9.54 34.35
N GLN A 592 11.62 -10.71 34.38
CA GLN A 592 12.03 -11.88 33.63
C GLN A 592 10.95 -12.17 32.58
N VAL A 593 10.98 -11.41 31.50
CA VAL A 593 10.48 -11.86 30.20
C VAL A 593 11.39 -11.19 29.18
N LEU A 594 12.19 -11.98 28.47
CA LEU A 594 12.64 -11.78 27.10
C LEU A 594 13.73 -12.82 26.81
N PHE A 595 13.68 -13.36 25.59
CA PHE A 595 14.55 -14.40 25.01
C PHE A 595 14.12 -15.85 25.25
N THR A 596 12.87 -16.16 24.90
CA THR A 596 12.60 -17.42 24.19
C THR A 596 13.05 -17.23 22.73
N THR A 597 14.00 -18.05 22.28
CA THR A 597 14.40 -18.15 20.88
C THR A 597 13.19 -18.52 20.03
N PRO A 598 12.76 -17.72 19.03
CA PRO A 598 11.69 -18.12 18.15
C PRO A 598 12.20 -19.25 17.26
N SER A 599 11.55 -20.42 17.33
CA SER A 599 11.61 -21.40 16.24
C SER A 599 11.35 -20.65 14.94
N THR A 600 12.20 -20.83 13.93
CA THR A 600 11.96 -20.31 12.58
C THR A 600 10.54 -20.67 12.17
N PRO A 601 9.66 -19.68 11.90
CA PRO A 601 8.28 -19.98 11.55
C PRO A 601 8.29 -20.84 10.29
N SER A 602 7.64 -21.99 10.36
CA SER A 602 7.42 -22.81 9.16
C SER A 602 6.74 -21.93 8.12
N PHE A 603 7.20 -21.98 6.88
CA PHE A 603 6.68 -21.17 5.76
C PHE A 603 5.13 -21.23 5.63
N ASN A 604 4.55 -22.39 5.91
CA ASN A 604 3.09 -22.63 5.88
C ASN A 604 2.37 -22.35 7.22
N GLY A 605 3.11 -22.01 8.27
CA GLY A 605 2.59 -21.84 9.62
C GLY A 605 2.00 -20.46 9.88
N PRO A 606 1.39 -20.28 11.07
CA PRO A 606 0.84 -19.00 11.48
C PRO A 606 1.93 -17.94 11.72
N LEU A 607 1.66 -16.69 11.33
CA LEU A 607 2.58 -15.55 11.51
C LEU A 607 2.16 -14.68 12.70
N PHE A 608 2.96 -14.63 13.75
CA PHE A 608 2.68 -13.77 14.91
C PHE A 608 3.61 -12.55 14.91
N PRO A 609 3.17 -11.40 14.36
CA PRO A 609 4.02 -10.22 14.23
C PRO A 609 4.25 -9.50 15.56
N ILE A 610 5.36 -8.75 15.61
CA ILE A 610 5.51 -7.62 16.51
C ILE A 610 4.45 -6.58 16.12
N ASN A 611 3.58 -6.25 17.06
CA ASN A 611 2.44 -5.37 16.87
C ASN A 611 2.50 -4.11 17.76
N ILE A 612 3.61 -3.89 18.46
CA ILE A 612 3.84 -2.68 19.28
C ILE A 612 4.26 -1.54 18.35
N GLY A 613 3.64 -0.35 18.48
CA GLY A 613 3.90 0.80 17.61
C GLY A 613 5.39 1.18 17.47
N ALA A 614 6.21 1.03 18.52
CA ALA A 614 7.65 1.28 18.47
C ALA A 614 8.46 0.24 17.65
N GLY A 615 7.90 -0.95 17.43
CA GLY A 615 8.51 -2.00 16.62
C GLY A 615 8.12 -1.94 15.14
N LEU A 616 7.12 -1.12 14.78
CA LEU A 616 6.66 -0.95 13.41
C LEU A 616 7.60 -0.04 12.62
N LYS A 617 7.67 -0.29 11.30
CA LYS A 617 8.44 0.55 10.37
C LYS A 617 7.50 1.54 9.67
N LEU A 618 8.06 2.59 9.06
CA LEU A 618 7.31 3.42 8.12
C LEU A 618 7.47 2.87 6.69
N TRP A 619 6.36 2.74 5.97
CA TRP A 619 6.35 2.27 4.59
C TRP A 619 6.89 3.33 3.61
N THR A 620 8.21 3.41 3.50
CA THR A 620 8.89 4.49 2.77
C THR A 620 8.62 4.50 1.28
N GLN A 621 8.52 3.34 0.62
CA GLN A 621 8.17 3.27 -0.80
C GLN A 621 6.74 3.79 -1.07
N CYS A 622 5.83 3.71 -0.10
CA CYS A 622 4.49 4.30 -0.24
C CYS A 622 4.48 5.80 0.08
N TYR A 623 5.06 6.20 1.22
CA TYR A 623 4.87 7.55 1.78
C TYR A 623 5.92 8.58 1.35
N MET A 624 7.14 8.15 1.04
CA MET A 624 8.28 9.06 0.87
C MET A 624 8.95 8.96 -0.51
N ARG A 625 8.45 8.08 -1.41
CA ARG A 625 9.03 7.84 -2.75
C ARG A 625 9.07 9.04 -3.70
N TRP A 626 8.40 10.15 -3.34
CA TRP A 626 8.40 11.39 -4.12
C TRP A 626 9.21 12.50 -3.47
N ILE A 627 9.90 12.23 -2.36
CA ILE A 627 10.78 13.19 -1.71
C ILE A 627 12.23 12.84 -2.13
N PRO A 628 12.82 13.59 -3.08
CA PRO A 628 14.22 13.48 -3.46
C PRO A 628 15.20 13.24 -2.31
N TRP A 629 15.08 14.04 -1.24
CA TRP A 629 15.94 13.93 -0.08
C TRP A 629 15.67 12.63 0.69
N ALA A 630 14.44 12.18 0.89
CA ALA A 630 14.21 10.93 1.62
C ALA A 630 14.83 9.68 0.97
N HIS A 631 15.23 9.78 -0.31
CA HIS A 631 15.89 8.71 -1.03
C HIS A 631 17.35 8.57 -0.61
N THR A 632 17.70 7.37 -0.14
CA THR A 632 19.10 6.99 0.01
C THR A 632 19.67 6.69 -1.38
N VAL A 633 20.47 7.60 -1.93
CA VAL A 633 21.21 7.40 -3.19
C VAL A 633 22.45 6.56 -2.89
N GLY A 634 22.57 5.40 -3.53
CA GLY A 634 23.52 4.36 -3.18
C GLY A 634 23.14 3.73 -1.87
N GLY A 635 22.08 2.90 -1.86
CA GLY A 635 21.84 1.90 -0.82
C GLY A 635 23.16 1.17 -0.59
N GLY A 636 23.92 1.69 0.36
CA GLY A 636 25.38 1.53 0.30
C GLY A 636 25.79 0.11 0.61
N PRO A 637 27.09 -0.10 0.87
CA PRO A 637 27.60 -1.35 1.39
C PRO A 637 26.71 -1.95 2.47
N PRO A 638 26.01 -1.22 3.36
CA PRO A 638 25.11 -1.83 4.36
C PRO A 638 23.79 -2.43 3.87
N SER A 639 23.17 -1.97 2.78
CA SER A 639 21.92 -2.58 2.27
C SER A 639 22.24 -3.77 1.36
N GLU A 640 23.32 -3.63 0.60
CA GLU A 640 23.95 -4.73 -0.12
C GLU A 640 24.51 -5.78 0.86
N TYR A 641 25.20 -5.36 1.91
CA TYR A 641 25.67 -6.21 3.02
C TYR A 641 24.51 -6.76 3.84
N PHE A 642 23.38 -6.07 4.00
CA PHE A 642 22.22 -6.66 4.67
C PHE A 642 21.63 -7.79 3.83
N HIS A 643 21.50 -7.61 2.51
CA HIS A 643 21.08 -8.69 1.61
C HIS A 643 22.13 -9.80 1.51
N GLN A 644 23.42 -9.46 1.44
CA GLN A 644 24.52 -10.42 1.48
C GLN A 644 24.58 -11.14 2.82
N CYS A 645 24.32 -10.49 3.94
CA CYS A 645 24.24 -11.12 5.26
C CYS A 645 23.03 -12.03 5.36
N LEU A 646 21.87 -11.64 4.85
CA LEU A 646 20.71 -12.52 4.78
C LEU A 646 21.02 -13.76 3.92
N LEU A 647 21.65 -13.57 2.77
CA LEU A 647 22.08 -14.67 1.89
C LEU A 647 23.19 -15.53 2.52
N VAL A 648 24.13 -14.94 3.24
CA VAL A 648 25.21 -15.65 3.94
C VAL A 648 24.67 -16.42 5.13
N ASP A 649 23.72 -15.86 5.87
CA ASP A 649 23.06 -16.54 6.99
C ASP A 649 22.23 -17.72 6.47
N GLU A 650 21.51 -17.52 5.36
CA GLU A 650 20.82 -18.61 4.67
C GLU A 650 21.78 -19.68 4.13
N LEU A 651 22.91 -19.29 3.53
CA LEU A 651 23.96 -20.24 3.10
C LEU A 651 24.58 -20.96 4.29
N HIS A 652 24.77 -20.30 5.42
CA HIS A 652 25.30 -20.94 6.64
C HIS A 652 24.31 -21.97 7.18
N ILE A 653 23.03 -21.62 7.22
CA ILE A 653 21.94 -22.53 7.61
C ILE A 653 21.85 -23.70 6.62
N LEU A 654 22.00 -23.44 5.32
CA LEU A 654 22.00 -24.47 4.28
C LEU A 654 23.20 -25.41 4.43
N ASN A 655 24.38 -24.85 4.69
CA ASN A 655 25.61 -25.63 4.83
C ASN A 655 25.63 -26.44 6.12
N MET A 656 25.07 -25.91 7.22
CA MET A 656 24.82 -26.67 8.45
C MET A 656 23.84 -27.82 8.20
N LYS A 657 22.80 -27.59 7.40
CA LYS A 657 21.87 -28.66 6.97
C LYS A 657 22.56 -29.71 6.10
N ILE A 658 23.38 -29.31 5.12
CA ILE A 658 24.15 -30.23 4.27
C ILE A 658 25.13 -31.05 5.12
N HIS A 659 25.88 -30.42 6.04
CA HIS A 659 26.77 -31.14 6.94
C HIS A 659 26.03 -32.11 7.86
N SER A 660 24.85 -31.74 8.34
CA SER A 660 24.01 -32.65 9.15
C SER A 660 23.49 -33.84 8.34
N LEU A 661 23.33 -33.69 7.03
CA LEU A 661 22.94 -34.74 6.09
C LEU A 661 24.14 -35.61 5.66
N GLU A 662 25.33 -35.03 5.53
CA GLU A 662 26.58 -35.76 5.22
C GLU A 662 27.09 -36.60 6.38
N MET A 663 26.91 -36.14 7.63
CA MET A 663 27.22 -36.91 8.85
C MET A 663 26.27 -38.10 9.10
N SER A 664 25.31 -38.34 8.21
CA SER A 664 24.44 -39.54 8.20
C SER A 664 24.96 -40.68 7.31
N LYS A 665 26.16 -40.56 6.71
CA LYS A 665 26.91 -41.67 6.12
C LYS A 665 28.17 -41.99 6.96
N PRO A 666 28.52 -43.27 7.15
CA PRO A 666 29.64 -43.64 8.02
C PRO A 666 30.97 -43.45 7.31
N ASP A 667 31.85 -42.63 7.92
CA ASP A 667 33.32 -42.56 7.84
C ASP A 667 33.97 -42.35 6.44
N GLU A 668 35.16 -41.75 6.26
CA GLU A 668 36.36 -41.66 7.09
C GLU A 668 37.29 -40.52 6.54
N HIS A 669 38.10 -39.93 7.43
CA HIS A 669 39.40 -39.25 7.18
C HIS A 669 39.56 -37.86 6.48
N ASN A 670 40.06 -36.92 7.30
CA ASN A 670 41.24 -36.05 7.14
C ASN A 670 41.18 -34.64 6.49
N THR A 671 41.63 -33.69 7.34
CA THR A 671 42.52 -32.52 7.11
C THR A 671 41.99 -31.13 6.72
N SER A 672 42.62 -30.17 7.42
CA SER A 672 42.72 -28.71 7.24
C SER A 672 41.45 -27.85 7.34
N ARG A 673 41.30 -27.22 8.51
CA ARG A 673 40.70 -25.88 8.62
C ARG A 673 41.62 -24.88 7.91
N GLU A 674 41.24 -24.44 6.72
CA GLU A 674 41.69 -23.16 6.15
C GLU A 674 40.50 -22.21 6.08
N SER A 675 40.63 -21.07 6.75
CA SER A 675 39.74 -19.92 6.59
C SER A 675 39.92 -19.35 5.17
N GLY A 676 39.02 -19.72 4.25
CA GLY A 676 39.01 -19.20 2.89
C GLY A 676 38.09 -17.99 2.73
N MET A 677 38.47 -16.83 3.28
CA MET A 677 37.95 -15.56 2.75
C MET A 677 38.69 -15.27 1.45
N PHE A 678 38.03 -15.44 0.31
CA PHE A 678 38.44 -14.87 -0.97
C PHE A 678 37.16 -14.52 -1.73
N PHE A 679 36.96 -13.23 -2.05
CA PHE A 679 36.74 -12.75 -3.43
C PHE A 679 36.72 -11.22 -3.44
N THR A 680 37.69 -10.67 -4.15
CA THR A 680 37.76 -9.30 -4.66
C THR A 680 36.90 -9.18 -5.91
N PHE A 681 36.20 -8.06 -6.06
CA PHE A 681 35.35 -7.73 -7.19
C PHE A 681 36.19 -7.36 -8.42
N GLU A 682 36.24 -8.22 -9.44
CA GLU A 682 36.61 -7.83 -10.79
C GLU A 682 35.34 -7.79 -11.65
N SER A 683 34.86 -6.57 -11.93
CA SER A 683 33.75 -6.35 -12.85
C SER A 683 34.28 -6.07 -14.26
N PRO A 684 33.86 -6.82 -15.29
CA PRO A 684 34.08 -6.42 -16.66
C PRO A 684 32.95 -5.47 -17.10
N ARG A 685 33.35 -4.21 -17.32
CA ARG A 685 32.66 -3.07 -17.95
C ARG A 685 31.91 -2.16 -16.98
N GLY A 686 32.37 -0.91 -16.95
CA GLY A 686 32.04 0.11 -15.97
C GLY A 686 30.55 0.39 -15.86
N PHE A 687 30.03 0.19 -14.65
CA PHE A 687 28.94 1.00 -14.15
C PHE A 687 29.47 2.42 -13.96
N ASP A 688 28.84 3.39 -14.62
CA ASP A 688 29.05 4.80 -14.27
C ASP A 688 28.59 5.02 -12.83
N ALA A 689 29.30 5.85 -12.08
CA ALA A 689 29.08 6.14 -10.65
C ALA A 689 27.71 6.79 -10.31
N ASN A 690 26.77 6.83 -11.25
CA ASN A 690 25.42 7.38 -11.10
C ASN A 690 24.32 6.32 -10.97
N ASP A 691 24.61 5.04 -11.22
CA ASP A 691 23.63 3.97 -11.05
C ASP A 691 23.65 3.47 -9.62
N SER A 692 22.61 3.84 -8.87
CA SER A 692 22.51 3.54 -7.45
C SER A 692 21.09 3.10 -7.11
N LEU A 693 20.95 1.90 -6.53
CA LEU A 693 19.68 1.44 -5.98
C LEU A 693 19.30 2.32 -4.79
N THR A 694 18.04 2.69 -4.73
CA THR A 694 17.48 3.50 -3.64
C THR A 694 16.27 2.80 -3.03
N SER A 695 15.93 3.14 -1.79
CA SER A 695 14.74 2.61 -1.10
C SER A 695 13.43 2.90 -1.84
N ALA A 696 13.41 3.87 -2.76
CA ALA A 696 12.25 4.18 -3.60
C ALA A 696 12.29 3.49 -4.97
N PHE A 697 13.26 2.62 -5.25
CA PHE A 697 13.26 1.81 -6.47
C PHE A 697 11.99 0.94 -6.51
N PRO A 698 11.27 0.82 -7.64
CA PRO A 698 11.58 1.33 -8.98
C PRO A 698 11.00 2.74 -9.31
N TYR A 699 10.43 3.46 -8.35
CA TYR A 699 9.64 4.69 -8.53
C TYR A 699 10.43 6.01 -8.41
N SER A 700 11.75 5.95 -8.28
CA SER A 700 12.56 7.14 -8.02
C SER A 700 12.42 8.18 -9.14
N PRO A 701 12.44 9.50 -8.89
CA PRO A 701 12.35 10.52 -9.94
C PRO A 701 13.64 10.62 -10.78
N ILE A 702 13.55 11.11 -12.04
CA ILE A 702 14.73 11.47 -12.88
C ILE A 702 15.13 12.92 -12.60
N GLY A 703 16.42 13.21 -12.37
CA GLY A 703 16.89 14.60 -12.33
C GLY A 703 18.31 14.81 -11.80
N SER A 704 18.92 15.93 -12.21
CA SER A 704 20.15 16.47 -11.61
C SER A 704 19.79 17.08 -10.26
N MET A 705 19.91 16.29 -9.19
CA MET A 705 19.68 16.78 -7.84
C MET A 705 20.95 17.39 -7.28
N ASP A 706 20.87 18.60 -6.72
CA ASP A 706 21.92 19.13 -5.85
C ASP A 706 21.88 18.35 -4.53
N ARG A 707 22.87 17.45 -4.34
CA ARG A 707 22.85 16.41 -3.30
C ARG A 707 23.51 16.92 -2.02
N LYS A 708 22.72 17.17 -0.98
CA LYS A 708 23.23 17.16 0.40
C LYS A 708 23.13 15.73 0.95
N SER A 709 24.24 15.21 1.47
CA SER A 709 24.28 13.89 2.12
C SER A 709 23.37 13.87 3.35
N ILE A 710 22.51 12.86 3.43
CA ILE A 710 21.58 12.61 4.56
C ILE A 710 22.21 11.74 5.63
N VAL A 711 23.48 11.38 5.45
CA VAL A 711 24.23 10.58 6.41
C VAL A 711 24.26 11.32 7.76
N GLY A 712 23.68 10.69 8.78
CA GLY A 712 23.69 11.19 10.16
C GLY A 712 22.43 11.95 10.60
N THR A 713 21.38 12.08 9.78
CA THR A 713 20.15 12.75 10.25
C THR A 713 19.24 11.84 11.10
N PRO A 714 18.28 12.41 11.87
CA PRO A 714 17.28 11.61 12.59
C PRO A 714 16.43 10.74 11.66
N LEU A 715 16.00 11.26 10.50
CA LEU A 715 15.29 10.47 9.49
C LEU A 715 16.19 9.33 8.98
N PHE A 716 17.45 9.61 8.64
CA PHE A 716 18.39 8.58 8.20
C PHE A 716 18.57 7.46 9.24
N SER A 717 18.71 7.84 10.50
CA SER A 717 18.87 6.91 11.62
C SER A 717 17.62 6.05 11.81
N PHE A 718 16.44 6.67 11.68
CA PHE A 718 15.16 5.99 11.70
C PHE A 718 15.04 4.95 10.56
N LEU A 719 15.35 5.36 9.32
CA LEU A 719 15.32 4.50 8.15
C LEU A 719 16.31 3.32 8.26
N ARG A 720 17.47 3.52 8.89
CA ARG A 720 18.50 2.49 9.09
C ARG A 720 18.40 1.69 10.39
N ARG A 721 17.38 1.95 11.23
CA ARG A 721 17.25 1.36 12.57
C ARG A 721 18.52 1.47 13.43
N MET A 722 19.29 2.54 13.27
CA MET A 722 20.43 2.79 14.16
C MET A 722 19.89 3.23 15.52
N SER A 723 20.34 2.59 16.61
CA SER A 723 19.94 3.02 17.95
C SER A 723 20.45 4.45 18.19
N VAL A 724 19.62 5.29 18.84
CA VAL A 724 19.97 6.69 19.18
C VAL A 724 21.27 6.77 20.01
N SER A 725 21.65 5.69 20.69
CA SER A 725 22.92 5.57 21.42
C SER A 725 24.17 5.60 20.54
N SER A 726 24.05 5.37 19.23
CA SER A 726 25.18 5.42 18.28
C SER A 726 25.66 6.86 18.03
N TYR A 727 24.84 7.86 18.37
CA TYR A 727 25.13 9.27 18.11
C TYR A 727 26.10 9.89 19.11
N ASN A 728 26.15 9.36 20.34
CA ASN A 728 27.01 9.90 21.41
C ASN A 728 28.48 9.46 21.30
N GLY A 729 28.84 8.63 20.31
CA GLY A 729 30.20 8.12 20.13
C GLY A 729 31.02 8.76 19.00
N ALA A 730 30.40 9.53 18.10
CA ALA A 730 31.05 10.00 16.88
C ALA A 730 31.20 11.54 16.78
N ALA A 731 30.75 12.29 17.80
CA ALA A 731 30.84 13.77 17.84
C ALA A 731 32.01 14.30 18.72
N ALA A 732 32.94 13.42 19.13
CA ALA A 732 34.12 13.82 19.87
C ALA A 732 35.35 13.14 19.26
N ASN A 733 35.80 13.65 18.11
CA ASN A 733 37.20 13.73 17.69
C ASN A 733 37.25 14.34 16.29
N GLY A 734 37.67 15.59 16.24
CA GLY A 734 37.85 16.41 15.05
C GLY A 734 38.35 17.79 15.49
N ASP A 735 39.61 17.79 15.95
CA ASP A 735 40.67 18.83 15.97
C ASP A 735 40.22 20.30 16.10
N ASP A 736 40.54 21.05 17.16
CA ASP A 736 41.89 21.57 17.53
C ASP A 736 43.06 20.59 17.70
#